data_AF-A0A9X2SA38-F1
#
_entry.id   AF-A0A9X2SA38-F1
#
_cell.length_a   1.000
_cell.length_b   1.000
_cell.length_c   1.000
_cell.angle_alpha   90.00
_cell.angle_beta   90.00
_cell.angle_gamma   90.00
#
_symmetry.space_group_name_H-M   'P 1'
#
loop_
_entity.id
_entity.type
_entity.pdbx_description
1 polymer ?
#
loop_
_entity_poly.entity_id
_entity_poly.type
_entity_poly.pdbx_seq_one_letter_code
_entity_poly.pdbx_strand_id
1 'polypeptide(L)'
;MNLSPGKKLILMTALLATAVSPMSAYAGNTSYTAVPYLNEQTTDAVQRQLLHGDAEGLRLGDVMSRAEFAVMVARIFELDVPEVTTSSFPDVPASHWAVPAIELLKSQGWMIGTGSAFLPESPITREQAAHVLARALGLVEPSMGSGASEPSDLETASDWAKLSLRKAVEAGLLNIEEDGIRPHQTMTREETANLAVFASNLLPLTIEGFEDGRVTLSGLTFETAEDLSGLFDESNSAVLIGSKLTGVIRDGHIKSINELRLLVPGHAPEEGEAEFAGNLVLDGKGAVIAGSVRADADFLTVRNLTVQGDFEVAAGAAHDFYSENVVVEGDTIVNGGDEHTVVFNNVSLGNVGVNKPEVRIQAIGNTKVGEIVVNANATIEADSGVKIPKLTLGEGAKQVEINAPVGTLDVLNSNAKLKLGQNAQIDKVMLPDSISANDIIENFDQIKNKISNINGAPVQQPAYNPPPAPTPQAAVNRTELNFALLTANIARNVTASQYVVVTLPQGAAFNELDQAIAAAEVAKDNESLDQAGVDAAVDALQSATDTFNVFFMKEGLGAAIDSAIALARTASENTGEAPGNYPLSAFGALETALAAANGAKNDPAATVATLDAALDALNRAVTTFRESVVKPAEKTELAIVIAEADRWLAVAGFGSEYISRLTNARNAAAGVNNDPDATQSEVNNAWGHLSNEIIVYRASDPPLGQLEL
;
A
#
# COMPACT_ATOMS: atom_id res chain seq x y z
N MET A 1 -16.17 2.36 19.00
CA MET A 1 -15.19 1.78 18.06
C MET A 1 -15.84 0.59 17.40
N ASN A 2 -16.31 0.72 16.17
CA ASN A 2 -16.34 -0.46 15.29
C ASN A 2 -16.03 -0.03 13.85
N LEU A 3 -15.34 -0.87 13.10
CA LEU A 3 -15.00 -0.60 11.71
C LEU A 3 -15.32 -1.89 10.95
N SER A 4 -16.22 -1.83 9.97
CA SER A 4 -15.81 -1.81 8.56
C SER A 4 -14.75 -2.81 8.07
N PRO A 5 -14.98 -4.11 7.81
CA PRO A 5 -14.01 -4.98 7.17
C PRO A 5 -14.04 -4.73 5.66
N GLY A 6 -13.05 -4.01 5.15
CA GLY A 6 -12.94 -3.73 3.71
C GLY A 6 -11.88 -2.71 3.30
N LYS A 7 -11.25 -1.97 4.23
CA LYS A 7 -10.24 -0.95 3.90
C LYS A 7 -9.06 -0.91 4.88
N LYS A 8 -8.42 -2.06 5.15
CA LYS A 8 -7.16 -2.11 5.90
C LYS A 8 -6.08 -2.88 5.15
N LEU A 9 -5.64 -2.29 4.06
CA LEU A 9 -4.27 -2.41 3.57
C LEU A 9 -4.05 -1.21 2.64
N ILE A 10 -2.80 -0.73 2.53
CA ILE A 10 -2.34 0.45 1.74
C ILE A 10 -2.38 1.74 2.60
N LEU A 11 -1.28 2.42 2.97
CA LEU A 11 0.04 2.54 2.36
C LEU A 11 1.09 2.90 3.45
N MET A 12 2.16 2.11 3.55
CA MET A 12 3.44 2.55 4.12
C MET A 12 4.48 2.57 2.99
N THR A 13 5.38 3.55 3.07
CA THR A 13 6.57 3.84 2.24
C THR A 13 6.31 4.75 1.03
N ALA A 14 7.04 5.86 0.82
CA ALA A 14 8.50 5.97 0.77
C ALA A 14 9.04 7.39 1.04
N LEU A 15 10.13 7.49 1.83
CA LEU A 15 11.25 8.39 1.56
C LEU A 15 12.51 7.68 2.11
N LEU A 16 13.43 7.29 1.23
CA LEU A 16 14.69 6.63 1.61
C LEU A 16 15.88 7.42 1.08
N ALA A 17 16.98 7.33 1.86
CA ALA A 17 18.35 7.78 1.66
C ALA A 17 18.68 9.21 2.14
N THR A 18 19.51 9.45 3.17
CA THR A 18 20.19 8.61 4.16
C THR A 18 20.41 9.50 5.40
N ALA A 19 19.81 9.12 6.52
CA ALA A 19 19.85 9.79 7.81
C ALA A 19 19.94 8.67 8.86
N VAL A 20 21.15 8.31 9.25
CA VAL A 20 21.38 7.38 10.36
C VAL A 20 21.24 8.17 11.65
N SER A 21 20.05 8.18 12.25
CA SER A 21 19.79 8.76 13.59
C SER A 21 18.51 8.19 14.24
N PRO A 22 18.46 7.83 15.53
CA PRO A 22 19.48 7.29 16.42
C PRO A 22 19.11 5.83 16.80
N MET A 23 19.59 4.85 16.03
CA MET A 23 19.87 3.54 16.63
C MET A 23 21.11 3.60 17.56
N SER A 24 21.78 4.75 17.60
CA SER A 24 23.02 5.02 18.32
C SER A 24 22.90 5.03 19.85
N ALA A 25 21.69 4.94 20.42
CA ALA A 25 21.57 4.69 21.86
C ALA A 25 21.93 3.23 22.26
N TYR A 26 22.13 2.33 21.28
CA TYR A 26 22.63 0.96 21.49
C TYR A 26 23.98 0.67 20.82
N ALA A 27 24.75 1.70 20.44
CA ALA A 27 26.12 1.52 19.97
C ALA A 27 27.07 1.25 21.14
N GLY A 28 26.94 0.05 21.74
CA GLY A 28 28.06 -0.56 22.43
C GLY A 28 29.18 -0.77 21.41
N ASN A 29 30.36 -0.22 21.70
CA ASN A 29 31.58 -0.38 20.92
C ASN A 29 31.83 -1.86 20.57
N THR A 30 31.83 -2.20 19.28
CA THR A 30 31.97 -3.61 18.86
C THR A 30 32.92 -3.76 17.68
N SER A 31 34.20 -3.56 17.97
CA SER A 31 35.24 -4.34 17.28
C SER A 31 35.11 -5.80 17.74
N TYR A 32 34.22 -6.59 17.13
CA TYR A 32 34.11 -8.01 17.44
C TYR A 32 35.13 -8.83 16.66
N THR A 33 36.10 -9.40 17.38
CA THR A 33 36.83 -10.58 16.94
C THR A 33 35.86 -11.73 16.70
N ALA A 34 35.98 -12.38 15.54
CA ALA A 34 35.13 -13.46 15.04
C ALA A 34 34.65 -14.44 16.13
N VAL A 35 33.32 -14.55 16.27
CA VAL A 35 32.68 -15.67 16.98
C VAL A 35 32.76 -16.89 16.04
N PRO A 36 33.45 -17.99 16.41
CA PRO A 36 33.54 -19.16 15.55
C PRO A 36 32.17 -19.88 15.56
N TYR A 37 31.52 -19.96 14.41
CA TYR A 37 30.25 -20.65 14.14
C TYR A 37 28.97 -19.94 14.59
N LEU A 38 28.61 -18.85 13.89
CA LEU A 38 27.21 -18.45 13.78
C LEU A 38 26.52 -19.32 12.71
N ASN A 39 25.27 -19.72 12.94
CA ASN A 39 24.43 -20.21 11.85
C ASN A 39 24.12 -19.05 10.88
N GLU A 40 23.67 -19.37 9.67
CA GLU A 40 23.47 -18.39 8.62
C GLU A 40 22.43 -17.32 9.00
N GLN A 41 21.30 -17.71 9.60
CA GLN A 41 20.25 -16.78 10.01
C GLN A 41 20.71 -15.84 11.13
N THR A 42 21.55 -16.28 12.04
CA THR A 42 22.09 -15.43 13.11
C THR A 42 23.14 -14.46 12.57
N THR A 43 23.92 -14.90 11.57
CA THR A 43 24.82 -14.00 10.84
C THR A 43 24.02 -12.90 10.14
N ASP A 44 22.93 -13.28 9.48
CA ASP A 44 22.02 -12.36 8.80
C ASP A 44 21.37 -11.38 9.80
N ALA A 45 20.84 -11.88 10.93
CA ALA A 45 20.25 -11.03 11.97
C ALA A 45 21.22 -9.99 12.54
N VAL A 46 22.51 -10.33 12.66
CA VAL A 46 23.54 -9.38 13.11
C VAL A 46 23.89 -8.37 12.01
N GLN A 47 24.06 -8.82 10.76
CA GLN A 47 24.34 -7.93 9.63
C GLN A 47 23.22 -6.92 9.39
N ARG A 48 21.96 -7.35 9.58
CA ARG A 48 20.75 -6.52 9.54
C ARG A 48 20.53 -5.65 10.76
N GLN A 49 21.43 -5.69 11.75
CA GLN A 49 21.29 -4.98 13.04
C GLN A 49 20.01 -5.38 13.83
N LEU A 50 19.37 -6.50 13.49
CA LEU A 50 18.19 -7.02 14.18
C LEU A 50 18.57 -7.61 15.55
N LEU A 51 19.76 -8.21 15.66
CA LEU A 51 20.32 -8.74 16.90
C LEU A 51 21.65 -8.06 17.24
N HIS A 52 21.76 -7.50 18.45
CA HIS A 52 23.02 -6.96 18.99
C HIS A 52 23.52 -7.80 20.17
N GLY A 53 24.82 -7.74 20.44
CA GLY A 53 25.42 -8.25 21.67
C GLY A 53 25.60 -7.15 22.72
N ASP A 54 25.96 -7.54 23.93
CA ASP A 54 26.40 -6.64 25.01
C ASP A 54 27.91 -6.83 25.27
N ALA A 55 28.42 -6.33 26.40
CA ALA A 55 29.83 -6.48 26.77
C ALA A 55 30.30 -7.94 26.90
N GLU A 56 29.37 -8.89 27.03
CA GLU A 56 29.61 -10.33 27.16
C GLU A 56 29.38 -11.08 25.83
N GLY A 57 29.01 -10.37 24.75
CA GLY A 57 28.84 -10.90 23.40
C GLY A 57 27.38 -11.07 22.98
N LEU A 58 27.12 -11.87 21.93
CA LEU A 58 25.77 -12.08 21.38
C LEU A 58 24.83 -12.89 22.29
N ARG A 59 25.40 -13.68 23.20
CA ARG A 59 24.68 -14.47 24.22
C ARG A 59 23.58 -15.39 23.64
N LEU A 60 23.84 -15.99 22.47
CA LEU A 60 22.83 -16.69 21.66
C LEU A 60 22.01 -17.77 22.40
N GLY A 61 22.63 -18.49 23.33
CA GLY A 61 21.97 -19.52 24.14
C GLY A 61 21.14 -18.99 25.30
N ASP A 62 21.21 -17.69 25.60
CA ASP A 62 20.43 -17.09 26.68
C ASP A 62 18.96 -16.91 26.23
N VAL A 63 18.06 -17.01 27.21
CA VAL A 63 16.63 -16.77 26.99
C VAL A 63 16.39 -15.28 26.75
N MET A 64 15.69 -14.93 25.67
CA MET A 64 15.38 -13.54 25.35
C MET A 64 14.28 -12.99 26.26
N SER A 65 14.49 -11.78 26.79
CA SER A 65 13.48 -11.08 27.58
C SER A 65 12.43 -10.39 26.70
N ARG A 66 11.27 -10.08 27.28
CA ARG A 66 10.21 -9.30 26.63
C ARG A 66 10.68 -7.90 26.23
N ALA A 67 11.53 -7.26 27.02
CA ALA A 67 12.11 -5.96 26.69
C ALA A 67 13.07 -6.03 25.50
N GLU A 68 13.92 -7.05 25.44
CA GLU A 68 14.82 -7.30 24.31
C GLU A 68 14.04 -7.57 23.02
N PHE A 69 13.00 -8.39 23.11
CA PHE A 69 12.14 -8.67 21.98
C PHE A 69 11.38 -7.43 21.50
N ALA A 70 10.91 -6.56 22.41
CA ALA A 70 10.28 -5.30 22.06
C ALA A 70 11.21 -4.39 21.25
N VAL A 71 12.49 -4.30 21.65
CA VAL A 71 13.49 -3.57 20.87
C VAL A 71 13.72 -4.23 19.53
N MET A 72 13.93 -5.55 19.47
CA MET A 72 14.12 -6.28 18.21
C MET A 72 12.98 -6.05 17.22
N VAL A 73 11.72 -6.08 17.68
CA VAL A 73 10.55 -5.78 16.85
C VAL A 73 10.61 -4.35 16.33
N ALA A 74 10.94 -3.35 17.15
CA ALA A 74 11.10 -1.98 16.65
C ALA A 74 12.15 -1.88 15.53
N ARG A 75 13.19 -2.72 15.55
CA ARG A 75 14.22 -2.79 14.49
C ARG A 75 13.73 -3.46 13.22
N ILE A 76 13.02 -4.60 13.35
CA ILE A 76 12.47 -5.34 12.21
C ILE A 76 11.64 -4.43 11.32
N PHE A 77 10.83 -3.55 11.93
CA PHE A 77 9.93 -2.65 11.23
C PHE A 77 10.50 -1.23 11.03
N GLU A 78 11.79 -1.02 11.33
CA GLU A 78 12.47 0.27 11.21
C GLU A 78 11.65 1.42 11.81
N LEU A 79 11.05 1.19 12.99
CA LEU A 79 10.15 2.17 13.58
C LEU A 79 10.93 3.36 14.12
N ASP A 80 10.41 4.56 13.88
CA ASP A 80 10.87 5.78 14.55
C ASP A 80 10.56 5.67 16.05
N VAL A 81 11.59 5.38 16.84
CA VAL A 81 11.47 5.20 18.29
C VAL A 81 11.45 6.56 18.97
N PRO A 82 10.32 6.98 19.57
CA PRO A 82 10.22 8.30 20.19
C PRO A 82 11.03 8.37 21.48
N GLU A 83 11.61 9.54 21.79
CA GLU A 83 12.29 9.76 23.08
C GLU A 83 11.29 9.87 24.23
N VAL A 84 10.78 8.72 24.69
CA VAL A 84 9.90 8.62 25.84
C VAL A 84 10.69 8.07 27.03
N THR A 85 10.74 8.83 28.12
CA THR A 85 11.41 8.42 29.36
C THR A 85 10.42 7.92 30.42
N THR A 86 9.12 8.03 30.19
CA THR A 86 8.08 7.61 31.14
C THR A 86 7.28 6.44 30.59
N SER A 87 7.32 5.32 31.28
CA SER A 87 6.49 4.16 30.97
C SER A 87 5.07 4.35 31.52
N SER A 88 4.08 3.89 30.75
CA SER A 88 2.69 3.74 31.18
C SER A 88 2.45 2.43 31.95
N PHE A 89 3.47 1.57 32.05
CA PHE A 89 3.50 0.37 32.88
C PHE A 89 4.23 0.62 34.21
N PRO A 90 3.60 0.39 35.38
CA PRO A 90 4.19 0.68 36.69
C PRO A 90 5.46 -0.12 37.02
N ASP A 91 5.67 -1.27 36.37
CA ASP A 91 6.79 -2.18 36.60
C ASP A 91 7.98 -1.93 35.65
N VAL A 92 7.90 -0.90 34.79
CA VAL A 92 9.01 -0.48 33.94
C VAL A 92 9.51 0.89 34.44
N PRO A 93 10.63 0.94 35.16
CA PRO A 93 11.20 2.20 35.65
C PRO A 93 11.55 3.14 34.49
N ALA A 94 11.46 4.45 34.72
CA ALA A 94 11.84 5.47 33.73
C ALA A 94 13.28 5.33 33.23
N SER A 95 14.18 4.78 34.05
CA SER A 95 15.58 4.50 33.69
C SER A 95 15.75 3.22 32.87
N HIS A 96 14.69 2.46 32.61
CA HIS A 96 14.77 1.22 31.89
C HIS A 96 15.01 1.49 30.39
N TRP A 97 16.03 0.85 29.85
CA TRP A 97 16.60 1.14 28.53
C TRP A 97 15.63 0.85 27.36
N ALA A 98 14.67 -0.05 27.58
CA ALA A 98 13.65 -0.41 26.60
C ALA A 98 12.36 0.43 26.66
N VAL A 99 12.24 1.41 27.57
CA VAL A 99 11.01 2.23 27.73
C VAL A 99 10.49 2.77 26.39
N PRO A 100 11.32 3.36 25.52
CA PRO A 100 10.86 3.89 24.24
C PRO A 100 10.19 2.84 23.34
N ALA A 101 10.83 1.68 23.16
CA ALA A 101 10.30 0.61 22.32
C ALA A 101 9.05 -0.04 22.93
N ILE A 102 9.02 -0.20 24.26
CA ILE A 102 7.86 -0.75 24.97
C ILE A 102 6.63 0.12 24.76
N GLU A 103 6.76 1.44 24.96
CA GLU A 103 5.66 2.38 24.77
C GLU A 103 5.23 2.50 23.31
N LEU A 104 6.19 2.48 22.38
CA LEU A 104 5.90 2.49 20.95
C LEU A 104 5.06 1.28 20.55
N LEU A 105 5.53 0.06 20.85
CA LEU A 105 4.82 -1.16 20.48
C LEU A 105 3.47 -1.30 21.19
N LYS A 106 3.35 -0.75 22.40
CA LYS A 106 2.06 -0.63 23.08
C LYS A 106 1.12 0.31 22.30
N SER A 107 1.60 1.48 21.88
CA SER A 107 0.81 2.46 21.13
C SER A 107 0.30 1.91 19.79
N GLN A 108 1.09 1.05 19.14
CA GLN A 108 0.72 0.33 17.92
C GLN A 108 -0.25 -0.84 18.19
N GLY A 109 -0.48 -1.20 19.46
CA GLY A 109 -1.29 -2.34 19.86
C GLY A 109 -0.61 -3.70 19.63
N TRP A 110 0.70 -3.71 19.34
CA TRP A 110 1.45 -4.92 19.01
C TRP A 110 1.89 -5.67 20.27
N MET A 111 2.29 -4.94 21.32
CA MET A 111 2.75 -5.53 22.59
C MET A 111 2.14 -4.81 23.81
N ILE A 112 1.02 -5.32 24.31
CA ILE A 112 0.12 -4.60 25.24
C ILE A 112 0.28 -4.95 26.74
N GLY A 113 1.29 -5.72 27.12
CA GLY A 113 1.54 -6.15 28.52
C GLY A 113 0.58 -7.25 29.01
N THR A 114 0.60 -7.54 30.32
CA THR A 114 -0.29 -8.49 31.01
C THR A 114 -0.96 -7.80 32.19
N GLY A 115 -2.26 -7.53 32.07
CA GLY A 115 -2.96 -6.70 33.06
C GLY A 115 -2.41 -5.28 33.09
N SER A 116 -1.95 -4.82 34.26
CA SER A 116 -1.32 -3.49 34.40
C SER A 116 0.20 -3.50 34.21
N ALA A 117 0.84 -4.67 34.09
CA ALA A 117 2.30 -4.82 34.06
C ALA A 117 2.82 -5.16 32.66
N PHE A 118 4.05 -4.79 32.33
CA PHE A 118 4.70 -5.20 31.09
C PHE A 118 5.55 -6.47 31.23
N LEU A 119 6.15 -6.66 32.40
CA LEU A 119 7.11 -7.70 32.75
C LEU A 119 8.36 -7.70 31.85
N PRO A 120 9.19 -6.63 31.88
CA PRO A 120 10.27 -6.43 30.90
C PRO A 120 11.33 -7.53 30.91
N GLU A 121 11.67 -8.05 32.09
CA GLU A 121 12.71 -9.08 32.27
C GLU A 121 12.19 -10.51 32.13
N SER A 122 10.87 -10.70 32.01
CA SER A 122 10.32 -12.04 31.85
C SER A 122 10.68 -12.60 30.46
N PRO A 123 10.98 -13.91 30.36
CA PRO A 123 11.18 -14.58 29.08
C PRO A 123 10.02 -14.38 28.09
N ILE A 124 10.35 -14.20 26.81
CA ILE A 124 9.36 -14.26 25.73
C ILE A 124 9.08 -15.72 25.35
N THR A 125 7.80 -16.09 25.22
CA THR A 125 7.41 -17.42 24.71
C THR A 125 7.19 -17.40 23.20
N ARG A 126 7.24 -18.58 22.56
CA ARG A 126 6.97 -18.75 21.12
C ARG A 126 5.60 -18.19 20.72
N GLU A 127 4.56 -18.44 21.52
CA GLU A 127 3.22 -17.92 21.25
C GLU A 127 3.14 -16.40 21.38
N GLN A 128 3.88 -15.79 22.32
CA GLN A 128 3.94 -14.35 22.47
C GLN A 128 4.69 -13.68 21.32
N ALA A 129 5.85 -14.22 20.94
CA ALA A 129 6.66 -13.69 19.84
C ALA A 129 5.89 -13.74 18.51
N ALA A 130 5.29 -14.89 18.19
CA ALA A 130 4.46 -15.06 16.99
C ALA A 130 3.25 -14.12 17.00
N HIS A 131 2.62 -13.89 18.14
CA HIS A 131 1.47 -13.00 18.26
C HIS A 131 1.81 -11.54 18.00
N VAL A 132 2.92 -11.05 18.55
CA VAL A 132 3.39 -9.67 18.33
C VAL A 132 3.74 -9.48 16.85
N LEU A 133 4.55 -10.38 16.27
CA LEU A 133 4.99 -10.26 14.88
C LEU A 133 3.84 -10.46 13.88
N ALA A 134 2.92 -11.40 14.12
CA ALA A 134 1.77 -11.58 13.24
C ALA A 134 0.86 -10.34 13.22
N ARG A 135 0.73 -9.62 14.34
CA ARG A 135 0.02 -8.33 14.37
C ARG A 135 0.79 -7.23 13.66
N ALA A 136 2.09 -7.13 13.92
CA ALA A 136 2.93 -6.11 13.31
C ALA A 136 3.02 -6.27 11.77
N LEU A 137 3.01 -7.51 11.28
CA LEU A 137 2.96 -7.87 9.86
C LEU A 137 1.55 -7.79 9.24
N GLY A 138 0.51 -7.48 10.02
CA GLY A 138 -0.87 -7.45 9.53
C GLY A 138 -1.46 -8.82 9.15
N LEU A 139 -0.85 -9.93 9.56
CA LEU A 139 -1.32 -11.29 9.24
C LEU A 139 -2.63 -11.68 9.96
N VAL A 140 -3.05 -10.90 10.94
CA VAL A 140 -4.25 -11.12 11.76
C VAL A 140 -5.11 -9.86 11.84
N GLU A 141 -6.11 -9.78 10.96
CA GLU A 141 -7.30 -8.92 11.08
C GLU A 141 -8.46 -9.69 11.75
N PRO A 142 -9.44 -9.02 12.40
CA PRO A 142 -10.58 -9.68 13.05
C PRO A 142 -11.62 -10.15 12.02
N SER A 143 -11.26 -11.15 11.21
CA SER A 143 -12.11 -12.14 10.56
C SER A 143 -11.34 -12.69 9.36
N MET A 144 -11.10 -14.00 9.34
CA MET A 144 -11.13 -14.89 8.17
C MET A 144 -10.63 -16.28 8.58
N GLY A 145 -11.36 -17.30 8.11
CA GLY A 145 -11.25 -18.70 8.49
C GLY A 145 -10.06 -19.47 7.92
N SER A 146 -10.00 -20.73 8.35
CA SER A 146 -8.92 -21.71 8.27
C SER A 146 -8.68 -22.31 6.88
N GLY A 147 -7.41 -22.42 6.49
CA GLY A 147 -6.97 -23.11 5.27
C GLY A 147 -5.54 -23.62 5.33
N ALA A 148 -5.16 -24.30 6.42
CA ALA A 148 -3.91 -25.07 6.52
C ALA A 148 -4.09 -26.24 7.49
N SER A 149 -3.29 -27.30 7.34
CA SER A 149 -3.25 -28.43 8.28
C SER A 149 -2.96 -27.93 9.69
N GLU A 150 -3.87 -28.17 10.63
CA GLU A 150 -3.70 -27.67 12.00
C GLU A 150 -2.46 -28.30 12.66
N PRO A 151 -1.57 -27.48 13.24
CA PRO A 151 -0.45 -27.99 14.03
C PRO A 151 -0.97 -28.85 15.19
N SER A 152 -0.37 -30.02 15.41
CA SER A 152 -0.88 -31.04 16.35
C SER A 152 -0.99 -30.56 17.80
N ASP A 153 -0.21 -29.55 18.19
CA ASP A 153 -0.18 -28.97 19.53
C ASP A 153 -0.79 -27.57 19.60
N LEU A 154 -1.44 -27.07 18.53
CA LEU A 154 -2.10 -25.75 18.52
C LEU A 154 -3.17 -25.64 19.62
N GLU A 155 -3.84 -26.73 19.96
CA GLU A 155 -4.83 -26.77 21.05
C GLU A 155 -4.23 -26.54 22.43
N THR A 156 -2.92 -26.73 22.60
CA THR A 156 -2.22 -26.47 23.86
C THR A 156 -1.87 -24.98 24.04
N ALA A 157 -1.93 -24.19 22.97
CA ALA A 157 -1.65 -22.75 23.00
C ALA A 157 -2.75 -21.98 23.75
N SER A 158 -2.40 -20.80 24.24
CA SER A 158 -3.40 -19.87 24.76
C SER A 158 -4.40 -19.47 23.67
N ASP A 159 -5.69 -19.37 24.01
CA ASP A 159 -6.75 -19.09 23.02
C ASP A 159 -6.50 -17.81 22.21
N TRP A 160 -5.93 -16.77 22.83
CA TRP A 160 -5.59 -15.51 22.17
C TRP A 160 -4.45 -15.63 21.14
N ALA A 161 -3.60 -16.67 21.26
CA ALA A 161 -2.45 -16.88 20.40
C ALA A 161 -2.73 -17.85 19.24
N LYS A 162 -3.77 -18.70 19.33
CA LYS A 162 -4.06 -19.75 18.34
C LYS A 162 -4.13 -19.22 16.91
N LEU A 163 -4.86 -18.12 16.69
CA LEU A 163 -4.97 -17.53 15.35
C LEU A 163 -3.63 -16.99 14.85
N SER A 164 -2.88 -16.31 15.70
CA SER A 164 -1.57 -15.76 15.34
C SER A 164 -0.53 -16.85 15.06
N LEU A 165 -0.53 -17.93 15.83
CA LEU A 165 0.33 -19.09 15.60
C LEU A 165 0.01 -19.75 14.26
N ARG A 166 -1.28 -19.96 13.96
CA ARG A 166 -1.73 -20.49 12.66
C ARG A 166 -1.24 -19.59 11.52
N LYS A 167 -1.46 -18.29 11.61
CA LYS A 167 -1.07 -17.31 10.58
C LYS A 167 0.45 -17.17 10.45
N ALA A 168 1.19 -17.25 11.55
CA ALA A 168 2.65 -17.25 11.52
C ALA A 168 3.20 -18.50 10.81
N VAL A 169 2.60 -19.67 11.00
CA VAL A 169 2.98 -20.88 10.26
C VAL A 169 2.62 -20.76 8.78
N GLU A 170 1.40 -20.32 8.46
CA GLU A 170 0.94 -20.12 7.08
C GLU A 170 1.86 -19.14 6.31
N ALA A 171 2.30 -18.07 6.95
CA ALA A 171 3.20 -17.07 6.36
C ALA A 171 4.68 -17.51 6.35
N GLY A 172 5.02 -18.68 6.89
CA GLY A 172 6.41 -19.14 7.02
C GLY A 172 7.24 -18.35 8.02
N LEU A 173 6.60 -17.55 8.89
CA LEU A 173 7.24 -16.86 10.00
C LEU A 173 7.68 -17.85 11.07
N LEU A 174 6.86 -18.86 11.37
CA LEU A 174 7.13 -19.87 12.40
C LEU A 174 7.17 -21.27 11.79
N ASN A 175 8.27 -21.99 12.02
CA ASN A 175 8.42 -23.37 11.58
C ASN A 175 7.82 -24.36 12.60
N ILE A 176 7.22 -25.44 12.10
CA ILE A 176 6.78 -26.59 12.91
C ILE A 176 7.98 -27.55 13.04
N GLU A 177 8.33 -27.91 14.28
CA GLU A 177 9.39 -28.88 14.57
C GLU A 177 8.82 -30.31 14.74
N GLU A 178 9.68 -31.31 14.94
CA GLU A 178 9.27 -32.72 15.05
C GLU A 178 8.23 -32.97 16.16
N ASP A 179 8.27 -32.18 17.23
CA ASP A 179 7.37 -32.24 18.39
C ASP A 179 6.30 -31.13 18.43
N GLY A 180 6.16 -30.33 17.37
CA GLY A 180 5.13 -29.32 17.20
C GLY A 180 5.64 -27.87 17.23
N ILE A 181 4.75 -26.94 17.58
CA ILE A 181 5.04 -25.49 17.67
C ILE A 181 5.61 -25.09 19.03
N ARG A 182 5.27 -25.83 20.09
CA ARG A 182 5.68 -25.61 21.49
C ARG A 182 5.33 -24.19 21.99
N PRO A 183 4.04 -23.81 22.00
CA PRO A 183 3.60 -22.43 22.21
C PRO A 183 4.12 -21.78 23.51
N HIS A 184 4.19 -22.55 24.59
CA HIS A 184 4.62 -22.09 25.92
C HIS A 184 6.14 -22.10 26.13
N GLN A 185 6.91 -22.61 25.17
CA GLN A 185 8.37 -22.65 25.29
C GLN A 185 8.93 -21.23 25.21
N THR A 186 9.87 -20.92 26.10
CA THR A 186 10.64 -19.68 26.06
C THR A 186 11.66 -19.73 24.93
N MET A 187 11.89 -18.61 24.24
CA MET A 187 12.82 -18.55 23.12
C MET A 187 14.19 -18.03 23.54
N THR A 188 15.24 -18.63 23.00
CA THR A 188 16.61 -18.13 23.08
C THR A 188 16.83 -16.92 22.16
N ARG A 189 17.93 -16.20 22.38
CA ARG A 189 18.36 -15.10 21.50
C ARG A 189 18.65 -15.57 20.07
N GLU A 190 19.14 -16.79 19.90
CA GLU A 190 19.31 -17.42 18.59
C GLU A 190 17.96 -17.66 17.89
N GLU A 191 17.01 -18.30 18.57
CA GLU A 191 15.70 -18.62 17.98
C GLU A 191 14.90 -17.35 17.62
N THR A 192 14.99 -16.31 18.44
CA THR A 192 14.35 -15.02 18.17
C THR A 192 15.03 -14.24 17.05
N ALA A 193 16.35 -14.34 16.91
CA ALA A 193 17.08 -13.78 15.76
C ALA A 193 16.65 -14.43 14.43
N ASN A 194 16.51 -15.76 14.42
CA ASN A 194 16.00 -16.47 13.26
C ASN A 194 14.56 -16.03 12.92
N LEU A 195 13.71 -15.92 13.94
CA LEU A 195 12.34 -15.42 13.79
C LEU A 195 12.30 -13.98 13.23
N ALA A 196 13.22 -13.12 13.67
CA ALA A 196 13.34 -11.74 13.21
C ALA A 196 13.74 -11.64 11.73
N VAL A 197 14.65 -12.50 11.27
CA VAL A 197 15.02 -12.60 9.85
C VAL A 197 13.82 -13.02 9.01
N PHE A 198 13.07 -14.03 9.45
CA PHE A 198 11.84 -14.43 8.75
C PHE A 198 10.81 -13.31 8.69
N ALA A 199 10.60 -12.59 9.80
CA ALA A 199 9.71 -11.43 9.81
C ALA A 199 10.18 -10.30 8.89
N SER A 200 11.48 -9.98 8.90
CA SER A 200 12.08 -8.96 8.04
C SER A 200 11.94 -9.32 6.55
N ASN A 201 12.06 -10.61 6.19
CA ASN A 201 11.88 -11.07 4.81
C ASN A 201 10.42 -10.96 4.30
N LEU A 202 9.44 -10.77 5.21
CA LEU A 202 8.05 -10.53 4.83
C LEU A 202 7.76 -9.05 4.55
N LEU A 203 8.72 -8.15 4.80
CA LEU A 203 8.60 -6.72 4.53
C LEU A 203 9.16 -6.37 3.14
N PRO A 204 8.63 -5.34 2.45
CA PRO A 204 9.19 -4.88 1.20
C PRO A 204 10.62 -4.37 1.38
N LEU A 205 11.58 -5.01 0.71
CA LEU A 205 12.99 -4.64 0.71
C LEU A 205 13.28 -3.73 -0.49
N THR A 206 14.10 -2.70 -0.28
CA THR A 206 14.48 -1.75 -1.33
C THR A 206 15.64 -2.32 -2.13
N ILE A 207 15.52 -2.34 -3.46
CA ILE A 207 16.62 -2.75 -4.34
C ILE A 207 17.61 -1.60 -4.42
N GLU A 208 18.86 -1.83 -4.01
CA GLU A 208 19.91 -0.80 -3.98
C GLU A 208 20.98 -1.00 -5.06
N GLY A 209 21.12 -2.24 -5.54
CA GLY A 209 22.07 -2.57 -6.59
C GLY A 209 22.07 -4.05 -6.90
N PHE A 210 22.77 -4.43 -7.97
CA PHE A 210 23.04 -5.83 -8.29
C PHE A 210 24.26 -5.91 -9.21
N GLU A 211 25.17 -6.83 -8.89
CA GLU A 211 26.44 -7.04 -9.58
C GLU A 211 26.84 -8.51 -9.43
N ASP A 212 27.42 -9.10 -10.48
CA ASP A 212 27.93 -10.48 -10.47
C ASP A 212 26.92 -11.56 -9.99
N GLY A 213 25.65 -11.43 -10.39
CA GLY A 213 24.58 -12.37 -10.02
C GLY A 213 24.09 -12.24 -8.58
N ARG A 214 24.53 -11.17 -7.88
CA ARG A 214 24.10 -10.83 -6.53
C ARG A 214 23.25 -9.56 -6.56
N VAL A 215 22.28 -9.47 -5.65
CA VAL A 215 21.36 -8.34 -5.50
C VAL A 215 21.47 -7.77 -4.11
N THR A 216 21.70 -6.48 -4.01
CA THR A 216 21.69 -5.73 -2.76
C THR A 216 20.28 -5.24 -2.48
N LEU A 217 19.68 -5.73 -1.39
CA LEU A 217 18.38 -5.31 -0.89
C LEU A 217 18.54 -4.72 0.52
N SER A 218 18.19 -3.45 0.71
CA SER A 218 18.27 -2.74 2.00
C SER A 218 19.60 -2.96 2.75
N GLY A 219 20.73 -2.78 2.06
CA GLY A 219 22.09 -2.95 2.60
C GLY A 219 22.65 -4.37 2.62
N LEU A 220 21.87 -5.38 2.24
CA LEU A 220 22.25 -6.80 2.31
C LEU A 220 22.36 -7.42 0.93
N THR A 221 23.31 -8.33 0.74
CA THR A 221 23.57 -8.89 -0.59
C THR A 221 23.17 -10.36 -0.67
N PHE A 222 22.24 -10.67 -1.57
CA PHE A 222 21.67 -12.00 -1.81
C PHE A 222 22.05 -12.52 -3.20
N GLU A 223 22.12 -13.84 -3.36
CA GLU A 223 22.18 -14.49 -4.67
C GLU A 223 20.77 -14.66 -5.25
N THR A 224 20.64 -14.78 -6.57
CA THR A 224 19.33 -14.95 -7.23
C THR A 224 19.13 -16.37 -7.76
N ALA A 225 17.88 -16.83 -7.76
CA ALA A 225 17.52 -18.03 -8.50
C ALA A 225 17.71 -17.83 -10.02
N GLU A 226 17.96 -18.92 -10.74
CA GLU A 226 18.20 -18.91 -12.20
C GLU A 226 17.05 -18.21 -12.95
N ASP A 227 15.80 -18.50 -12.57
CA ASP A 227 14.59 -17.92 -13.18
C ASP A 227 14.41 -16.41 -12.93
N LEU A 228 15.17 -15.83 -12.00
CA LEU A 228 15.15 -14.39 -11.69
C LEU A 228 16.39 -13.65 -12.23
N SER A 229 17.39 -14.38 -12.75
CA SER A 229 18.65 -13.79 -13.18
C SER A 229 18.48 -12.73 -14.28
N GLY A 230 17.57 -12.95 -15.22
CA GLY A 230 17.26 -12.00 -16.30
C GLY A 230 16.66 -10.68 -15.80
N LEU A 231 15.99 -10.70 -14.65
CA LEU A 231 15.39 -9.51 -14.03
C LEU A 231 16.47 -8.57 -13.47
N PHE A 232 17.50 -9.12 -12.81
CA PHE A 232 18.57 -8.36 -12.16
C PHE A 232 19.80 -8.19 -13.06
N ASP A 233 19.56 -7.82 -14.31
CA ASP A 233 20.59 -7.45 -15.27
C ASP A 233 20.87 -5.94 -15.23
N GLU A 234 22.13 -5.52 -15.41
CA GLU A 234 22.57 -4.11 -15.36
C GLU A 234 21.72 -3.18 -16.24
N SER A 235 21.16 -3.68 -17.35
CA SER A 235 20.25 -2.87 -18.20
C SER A 235 18.99 -2.40 -17.48
N ASN A 236 18.58 -3.09 -16.40
CA ASN A 236 17.40 -2.77 -15.61
C ASN A 236 17.73 -1.89 -14.37
N SER A 237 18.99 -1.51 -14.14
CA SER A 237 19.37 -0.77 -12.93
C SER A 237 18.59 0.53 -12.75
N ALA A 238 18.33 1.27 -13.84
CA ALA A 238 17.61 2.54 -13.79
C ALA A 238 16.16 2.39 -13.29
N VAL A 239 15.48 1.29 -13.62
CA VAL A 239 14.08 1.07 -13.20
C VAL A 239 13.98 0.29 -11.87
N LEU A 240 14.99 -0.52 -11.54
CA LEU A 240 14.97 -1.37 -10.34
C LEU A 240 15.62 -0.73 -9.12
N ILE A 241 16.68 0.08 -9.24
CA ILE A 241 17.32 0.68 -8.05
C ILE A 241 16.41 1.77 -7.46
N GLY A 242 15.95 1.58 -6.22
CA GLY A 242 14.93 2.41 -5.56
C GLY A 242 13.52 1.81 -5.61
N SER A 243 13.31 0.79 -6.46
CA SER A 243 12.11 -0.05 -6.45
C SER A 243 12.15 -1.06 -5.30
N LYS A 244 11.03 -1.74 -5.05
CA LYS A 244 10.89 -2.63 -3.89
C LYS A 244 10.42 -4.02 -4.27
N LEU A 245 10.83 -5.02 -3.50
CA LEU A 245 10.30 -6.37 -3.64
C LEU A 245 10.00 -7.02 -2.30
N THR A 246 9.03 -7.94 -2.31
CA THR A 246 8.88 -8.97 -1.27
C THR A 246 9.12 -10.34 -1.91
N GLY A 247 9.58 -11.31 -1.14
CA GLY A 247 9.88 -12.62 -1.71
C GLY A 247 10.30 -13.67 -0.69
N VAL A 248 10.48 -14.89 -1.20
CA VAL A 248 11.02 -15.99 -0.40
C VAL A 248 12.54 -15.91 -0.47
N ILE A 249 13.16 -15.41 0.60
CA ILE A 249 14.61 -15.37 0.76
C ILE A 249 15.05 -16.45 1.74
N ARG A 250 15.88 -17.39 1.29
CA ARG A 250 16.38 -18.52 2.09
C ARG A 250 17.81 -18.83 1.70
N ASP A 251 18.63 -19.10 2.72
CA ASP A 251 20.03 -19.49 2.57
C ASP A 251 20.81 -18.48 1.70
N GLY A 252 20.59 -17.18 1.95
CA GLY A 252 21.24 -16.10 1.20
C GLY A 252 20.76 -15.95 -0.24
N HIS A 253 19.72 -16.66 -0.66
CA HIS A 253 19.19 -16.62 -2.02
C HIS A 253 17.75 -16.10 -2.10
N ILE A 254 17.47 -15.24 -3.07
CA ILE A 254 16.13 -14.88 -3.50
C ILE A 254 15.57 -16.04 -4.34
N LYS A 255 14.67 -16.84 -3.76
CA LYS A 255 14.07 -18.02 -4.40
C LYS A 255 12.88 -17.66 -5.27
N SER A 256 12.05 -16.72 -4.83
CA SER A 256 10.89 -16.23 -5.58
C SER A 256 10.55 -14.80 -5.16
N ILE A 257 9.91 -14.06 -6.04
CA ILE A 257 9.34 -12.74 -5.77
C ILE A 257 7.83 -12.87 -5.61
N ASN A 258 7.30 -12.39 -4.48
CA ASN A 258 5.87 -12.37 -4.17
C ASN A 258 5.23 -11.04 -4.62
N GLU A 259 6.00 -9.95 -4.59
CA GLU A 259 5.60 -8.66 -5.15
C GLU A 259 6.83 -7.93 -5.66
N LEU A 260 6.76 -7.36 -6.86
CA LEU A 260 7.72 -6.38 -7.37
C LEU A 260 6.99 -5.05 -7.60
N ARG A 261 7.41 -4.00 -6.90
CA ARG A 261 6.88 -2.64 -7.03
C ARG A 261 7.90 -1.74 -7.73
N LEU A 262 7.57 -1.27 -8.93
CA LEU A 262 8.37 -0.32 -9.69
C LEU A 262 8.03 1.09 -9.24
N LEU A 263 8.99 1.80 -8.66
CA LEU A 263 8.78 3.10 -8.00
C LEU A 263 9.60 4.23 -8.63
N VAL A 264 10.45 3.92 -9.59
CA VAL A 264 11.34 4.89 -10.23
C VAL A 264 10.72 5.37 -11.53
N PRO A 265 10.37 6.66 -11.66
CA PRO A 265 9.75 7.17 -12.88
C PRO A 265 10.81 7.42 -13.96
N GLY A 266 10.38 7.28 -15.22
CA GLY A 266 11.09 7.86 -16.36
C GLY A 266 10.76 9.33 -16.55
N HIS A 267 10.79 9.78 -17.79
CA HIS A 267 10.43 11.14 -18.16
C HIS A 267 9.59 11.16 -19.44
N ALA A 268 8.88 12.27 -19.65
CA ALA A 268 8.20 12.50 -20.92
C ALA A 268 9.21 12.53 -22.09
N PRO A 269 8.84 12.04 -23.28
CA PRO A 269 9.70 12.13 -24.46
C PRO A 269 9.96 13.59 -24.85
N GLU A 270 11.16 13.90 -25.35
CA GLU A 270 11.49 15.23 -25.86
C GLU A 270 10.79 15.51 -27.21
N GLU A 271 10.72 16.78 -27.61
CA GLU A 271 10.08 17.18 -28.87
C GLU A 271 10.73 16.49 -30.08
N GLY A 272 9.95 15.66 -30.79
CA GLY A 272 10.41 14.92 -31.96
C GLY A 272 10.92 13.50 -31.67
N GLU A 273 10.96 13.08 -30.40
CA GLU A 273 11.23 11.69 -30.04
C GLU A 273 10.00 10.80 -30.25
N ALA A 274 10.24 9.48 -30.27
CA ALA A 274 9.16 8.51 -30.36
C ALA A 274 8.31 8.50 -29.08
N GLU A 275 7.02 8.17 -29.22
CA GLU A 275 6.14 7.86 -28.09
C GLU A 275 6.82 6.78 -27.21
N PHE A 276 6.84 6.99 -25.89
CA PHE A 276 7.53 6.14 -24.90
C PHE A 276 9.07 6.20 -24.87
N ALA A 277 9.73 7.09 -25.64
CA ALA A 277 11.21 7.14 -25.66
C ALA A 277 11.85 7.49 -24.30
N GLY A 278 11.16 8.29 -23.47
CA GLY A 278 11.60 8.63 -22.12
C GLY A 278 11.21 7.60 -21.04
N ASN A 279 10.58 6.49 -21.42
CA ASN A 279 10.20 5.46 -20.47
C ASN A 279 11.43 4.73 -19.92
N LEU A 280 11.43 4.48 -18.61
CA LEU A 280 12.34 3.49 -18.03
C LEU A 280 11.86 2.08 -18.36
N VAL A 281 12.77 1.24 -18.81
CA VAL A 281 12.47 -0.10 -19.31
C VAL A 281 12.87 -1.14 -18.27
N LEU A 282 11.90 -1.94 -17.84
CA LEU A 282 12.13 -3.24 -17.22
C LEU A 282 12.07 -4.31 -18.29
N ASP A 283 13.22 -4.87 -18.65
CA ASP A 283 13.31 -6.03 -19.52
C ASP A 283 13.48 -7.29 -18.66
N GLY A 284 12.42 -8.08 -18.50
CA GLY A 284 12.46 -9.31 -17.71
C GLY A 284 13.38 -10.37 -18.29
N LYS A 285 13.77 -10.28 -19.58
CA LYS A 285 14.59 -11.27 -20.29
C LYS A 285 14.12 -12.72 -20.09
N GLY A 286 12.80 -12.91 -19.99
CA GLY A 286 12.16 -14.21 -19.77
C GLY A 286 12.00 -14.60 -18.30
N ALA A 287 12.31 -13.72 -17.34
CA ALA A 287 12.12 -13.99 -15.92
C ALA A 287 10.65 -14.27 -15.57
N VAL A 288 10.47 -15.08 -14.54
CA VAL A 288 9.14 -15.45 -14.01
C VAL A 288 9.00 -14.92 -12.59
N ILE A 289 8.03 -14.05 -12.38
CA ILE A 289 7.64 -13.56 -11.06
C ILE A 289 6.44 -14.38 -10.60
N ALA A 290 6.62 -15.16 -9.54
CA ALA A 290 5.59 -16.04 -8.99
C ALA A 290 4.40 -15.28 -8.40
N GLY A 291 4.65 -14.08 -7.88
CA GLY A 291 3.63 -13.19 -7.35
C GLY A 291 3.27 -12.05 -8.30
N SER A 292 2.94 -10.89 -7.72
CA SER A 292 2.37 -9.76 -8.44
C SER A 292 3.42 -8.73 -8.85
N VAL A 293 3.13 -7.96 -9.89
CA VAL A 293 3.94 -6.81 -10.32
C VAL A 293 3.07 -5.55 -10.30
N ARG A 294 3.61 -4.48 -9.74
CA ARG A 294 2.93 -3.19 -9.62
C ARG A 294 3.81 -2.08 -10.20
N ALA A 295 3.39 -1.54 -11.34
CA ALA A 295 4.00 -0.38 -11.98
C ALA A 295 3.44 0.90 -11.35
N ASP A 296 4.16 1.50 -10.41
CA ASP A 296 3.71 2.58 -9.51
C ASP A 296 4.55 3.85 -9.66
N ALA A 297 4.98 4.13 -10.89
CA ALA A 297 5.66 5.35 -11.28
C ALA A 297 5.39 5.67 -12.75
N ASP A 298 5.59 6.93 -13.13
CA ASP A 298 5.35 7.43 -14.48
C ASP A 298 6.39 6.97 -15.51
N PHE A 299 6.00 6.95 -16.78
CA PHE A 299 6.87 6.69 -17.94
C PHE A 299 7.59 5.35 -17.79
N LEU A 300 6.81 4.27 -17.74
CA LEU A 300 7.33 2.91 -17.55
C LEU A 300 7.05 2.02 -18.76
N THR A 301 8.04 1.18 -19.08
CA THR A 301 7.92 0.09 -20.03
C THR A 301 8.25 -1.23 -19.35
N VAL A 302 7.36 -2.21 -19.42
CA VAL A 302 7.64 -3.59 -18.95
C VAL A 302 7.63 -4.56 -20.12
N ARG A 303 8.69 -5.34 -20.30
CA ARG A 303 8.76 -6.29 -21.42
C ARG A 303 9.40 -7.63 -21.08
N ASN A 304 9.08 -8.65 -21.89
CA ASN A 304 9.66 -9.99 -21.83
C ASN A 304 9.60 -10.62 -20.42
N LEU A 305 8.44 -10.57 -19.79
CA LEU A 305 8.24 -10.97 -18.39
C LEU A 305 7.02 -11.88 -18.26
N THR A 306 7.08 -12.89 -17.40
CA THR A 306 5.91 -13.65 -16.97
C THR A 306 5.59 -13.32 -15.51
N VAL A 307 4.32 -12.97 -15.26
CA VAL A 307 3.77 -12.65 -13.94
C VAL A 307 2.66 -13.65 -13.65
N GLN A 308 2.89 -14.52 -12.67
CA GLN A 308 1.92 -15.56 -12.30
C GLN A 308 0.81 -15.03 -11.39
N GLY A 309 1.10 -13.97 -10.62
CA GLY A 309 0.11 -13.21 -9.88
C GLY A 309 -0.53 -12.11 -10.71
N ASP A 310 -0.94 -11.05 -10.04
CA ASP A 310 -1.63 -9.92 -10.65
C ASP A 310 -0.65 -8.89 -11.21
N PHE A 311 -1.08 -8.14 -12.23
CA PHE A 311 -0.35 -7.01 -12.78
C PHE A 311 -1.13 -5.72 -12.59
N GLU A 312 -0.59 -4.75 -11.85
CA GLU A 312 -1.24 -3.45 -11.66
C GLU A 312 -0.45 -2.34 -12.36
N VAL A 313 -1.12 -1.60 -13.25
CA VAL A 313 -0.73 -0.25 -13.64
C VAL A 313 -1.32 0.68 -12.59
N ALA A 314 -0.52 1.03 -11.58
CA ALA A 314 -0.98 1.71 -10.40
C ALA A 314 -1.14 3.22 -10.63
N ALA A 315 -1.81 3.90 -9.69
CA ALA A 315 -2.07 5.34 -9.78
C ALA A 315 -0.79 6.21 -9.85
N GLY A 316 0.36 5.70 -9.40
CA GLY A 316 1.66 6.36 -9.55
C GLY A 316 2.14 6.45 -11.01
N ALA A 317 1.64 5.59 -11.90
CA ALA A 317 1.80 5.70 -13.35
C ALA A 317 0.66 6.55 -13.92
N ALA A 318 0.65 7.86 -13.62
CA ALA A 318 -0.33 8.83 -14.06
C ALA A 318 -0.32 9.14 -15.57
N HIS A 319 0.84 8.98 -16.24
CA HIS A 319 1.04 9.18 -17.68
C HIS A 319 1.42 7.84 -18.34
N ASP A 320 2.38 7.87 -19.28
CA ASP A 320 2.70 6.76 -20.16
C ASP A 320 3.04 5.44 -19.45
N PHE A 321 2.31 4.40 -19.81
CA PHE A 321 2.67 3.02 -19.53
C PHE A 321 2.63 2.18 -20.81
N TYR A 322 3.70 1.42 -21.04
CA TYR A 322 3.82 0.51 -22.16
C TYR A 322 4.21 -0.90 -21.69
N SER A 323 3.66 -1.92 -22.36
CA SER A 323 4.09 -3.29 -22.13
C SER A 323 4.23 -4.08 -23.43
N GLU A 324 5.23 -4.97 -23.45
CA GLU A 324 5.53 -5.80 -24.63
C GLU A 324 5.95 -7.23 -24.28
N ASN A 325 5.34 -8.23 -24.92
CA ASN A 325 5.67 -9.65 -24.70
C ASN A 325 5.58 -10.06 -23.21
N VAL A 326 4.58 -9.53 -22.50
CA VAL A 326 4.29 -9.84 -21.10
C VAL A 326 3.18 -10.87 -21.02
N VAL A 327 3.32 -11.84 -20.12
CA VAL A 327 2.27 -12.81 -19.78
C VAL A 327 1.84 -12.55 -18.34
N VAL A 328 0.55 -12.34 -18.11
CA VAL A 328 -0.07 -12.19 -16.80
C VAL A 328 -1.08 -13.33 -16.64
N GLU A 329 -0.82 -14.24 -15.69
CA GLU A 329 -1.72 -15.37 -15.41
C GLU A 329 -2.85 -14.99 -14.45
N GLY A 330 -2.60 -14.03 -13.56
CA GLY A 330 -3.61 -13.40 -12.70
C GLY A 330 -4.39 -12.27 -13.38
N ASP A 331 -4.99 -11.40 -12.58
CA ASP A 331 -5.75 -10.27 -13.09
C ASP A 331 -4.83 -9.08 -13.42
N THR A 332 -5.23 -8.29 -14.41
CA THR A 332 -4.60 -7.01 -14.77
C THR A 332 -5.48 -5.87 -14.29
N ILE A 333 -4.91 -4.92 -13.57
CA ILE A 333 -5.65 -3.81 -12.96
C ILE A 333 -5.08 -2.49 -13.47
N VAL A 334 -5.94 -1.63 -14.01
CA VAL A 334 -5.55 -0.31 -14.53
C VAL A 334 -6.14 0.80 -13.67
N ASN A 335 -5.30 1.31 -12.77
CA ASN A 335 -5.54 2.44 -11.87
C ASN A 335 -4.74 3.69 -12.25
N GLY A 336 -3.77 3.57 -13.16
CA GLY A 336 -2.98 4.66 -13.77
C GLY A 336 -3.30 4.89 -15.25
N GLY A 337 -2.58 5.83 -15.84
CA GLY A 337 -2.67 6.26 -17.23
C GLY A 337 -3.48 7.55 -17.42
N ASP A 338 -3.30 8.15 -18.58
CA ASP A 338 -4.00 9.33 -19.08
C ASP A 338 -4.81 9.01 -20.35
N GLU A 339 -5.32 10.04 -21.02
CA GLU A 339 -6.08 9.89 -22.27
C GLU A 339 -5.23 9.40 -23.46
N HIS A 340 -3.91 9.31 -23.29
CA HIS A 340 -2.94 8.90 -24.31
C HIS A 340 -2.31 7.52 -24.06
N THR A 341 -2.56 6.88 -22.92
CA THR A 341 -1.94 5.61 -22.55
C THR A 341 -2.90 4.75 -21.72
N VAL A 342 -2.88 3.43 -21.89
CA VAL A 342 -2.00 2.38 -21.40
C VAL A 342 -1.90 1.36 -22.54
N VAL A 343 -0.70 0.99 -22.96
CA VAL A 343 -0.50 0.16 -24.18
C VAL A 343 -0.05 -1.27 -23.85
N PHE A 344 -0.73 -2.23 -24.45
CA PHE A 344 -0.52 -3.67 -24.32
C PHE A 344 -0.17 -4.29 -25.68
N ASN A 345 1.12 -4.50 -25.96
CA ASN A 345 1.62 -5.01 -27.23
C ASN A 345 2.09 -6.47 -27.14
N ASN A 346 1.50 -7.37 -27.92
CA ASN A 346 1.86 -8.81 -27.93
C ASN A 346 1.83 -9.45 -26.53
N VAL A 347 0.90 -9.03 -25.67
CA VAL A 347 0.78 -9.55 -24.29
C VAL A 347 -0.29 -10.64 -24.18
N SER A 348 -0.27 -11.41 -23.10
CA SER A 348 -1.37 -12.29 -22.71
C SER A 348 -1.84 -11.88 -21.33
N LEU A 349 -3.05 -11.34 -21.21
CA LEU A 349 -3.62 -10.86 -19.96
C LEU A 349 -4.75 -11.78 -19.49
N GLY A 350 -4.87 -11.95 -18.17
CA GLY A 350 -6.08 -12.47 -17.53
C GLY A 350 -7.26 -11.49 -17.65
N ASN A 351 -8.11 -11.41 -16.63
CA ASN A 351 -9.18 -10.40 -16.65
C ASN A 351 -8.58 -9.01 -16.44
N VAL A 352 -9.17 -8.00 -17.05
CA VAL A 352 -8.69 -6.62 -16.99
C VAL A 352 -9.72 -5.74 -16.30
N GLY A 353 -9.39 -5.17 -15.15
CA GLY A 353 -10.21 -4.16 -14.46
C GLY A 353 -9.72 -2.75 -14.78
N VAL A 354 -10.56 -1.90 -15.37
CA VAL A 354 -10.24 -0.51 -15.73
C VAL A 354 -10.95 0.44 -14.76
N ASN A 355 -10.20 1.03 -13.84
CA ASN A 355 -10.76 1.87 -12.77
C ASN A 355 -10.33 3.34 -12.89
N LYS A 356 -9.25 3.63 -13.63
CA LYS A 356 -8.78 5.00 -13.86
C LYS A 356 -9.75 5.77 -14.77
N PRO A 357 -10.30 6.92 -14.34
CA PRO A 357 -11.08 7.78 -15.23
C PRO A 357 -10.21 8.40 -16.33
N GLU A 358 -10.82 8.53 -17.50
CA GLU A 358 -10.30 9.17 -18.72
C GLU A 358 -9.09 8.45 -19.34
N VAL A 359 -8.84 7.20 -18.96
CA VAL A 359 -7.73 6.40 -19.50
C VAL A 359 -8.02 5.85 -20.89
N ARG A 360 -6.99 5.74 -21.75
CA ARG A 360 -7.09 5.05 -23.06
C ARG A 360 -6.35 3.72 -23.06
N ILE A 361 -7.05 2.59 -22.95
CA ILE A 361 -6.43 1.26 -23.09
C ILE A 361 -6.27 0.91 -24.57
N GLN A 362 -5.06 0.48 -24.97
CA GLN A 362 -4.80 0.05 -26.34
C GLN A 362 -4.16 -1.35 -26.38
N ALA A 363 -4.88 -2.33 -26.94
CA ALA A 363 -4.39 -3.69 -27.10
C ALA A 363 -3.99 -3.98 -28.56
N ILE A 364 -2.69 -4.16 -28.82
CA ILE A 364 -2.14 -4.23 -30.19
C ILE A 364 -1.33 -5.52 -30.44
N GLY A 365 -1.10 -5.83 -31.71
CA GLY A 365 -0.32 -6.98 -32.13
C GLY A 365 -1.06 -8.31 -31.86
N ASN A 366 -0.35 -9.29 -31.31
CA ASN A 366 -0.89 -10.63 -31.00
C ASN A 366 -1.52 -10.70 -29.59
N THR A 367 -1.93 -9.56 -29.03
CA THR A 367 -2.43 -9.47 -27.66
C THR A 367 -3.67 -10.35 -27.44
N LYS A 368 -3.69 -11.04 -26.30
CA LYS A 368 -4.84 -11.80 -25.78
C LYS A 368 -5.30 -11.20 -24.47
N VAL A 369 -6.60 -11.09 -24.29
CA VAL A 369 -7.20 -10.54 -23.06
C VAL A 369 -8.34 -11.44 -22.58
N GLY A 370 -8.53 -11.52 -21.26
CA GLY A 370 -9.72 -12.08 -20.63
C GLY A 370 -10.92 -11.15 -20.71
N GLU A 371 -11.80 -11.21 -19.71
CA GLU A 371 -12.89 -10.22 -19.60
C GLU A 371 -12.32 -8.84 -19.27
N ILE A 372 -12.80 -7.78 -19.94
CA ILE A 372 -12.49 -6.40 -19.57
C ILE A 372 -13.69 -5.81 -18.82
N VAL A 373 -13.49 -5.34 -17.58
CA VAL A 373 -14.50 -4.65 -16.78
C VAL A 373 -14.12 -3.18 -16.65
N VAL A 374 -14.95 -2.30 -17.21
CA VAL A 374 -14.74 -0.86 -17.20
C VAL A 374 -15.60 -0.22 -16.11
N ASN A 375 -14.96 0.37 -15.11
CA ASN A 375 -15.60 0.96 -13.93
C ASN A 375 -15.54 2.49 -13.91
N ALA A 376 -14.96 3.13 -14.92
CA ALA A 376 -14.86 4.58 -15.06
C ALA A 376 -14.98 4.99 -16.53
N ASN A 377 -15.06 6.30 -16.80
CA ASN A 377 -14.98 6.80 -18.17
C ASN A 377 -13.64 6.36 -18.78
N ALA A 378 -13.65 5.79 -19.99
CA ALA A 378 -12.43 5.27 -20.61
C ALA A 378 -12.60 5.11 -22.12
N THR A 379 -11.49 5.04 -22.83
CA THR A 379 -11.43 4.63 -24.23
C THR A 379 -10.77 3.26 -24.31
N ILE A 380 -11.42 2.30 -24.96
CA ILE A 380 -10.90 0.94 -25.16
C ILE A 380 -10.67 0.70 -26.65
N GLU A 381 -9.42 0.51 -27.03
CA GLU A 381 -9.01 0.26 -28.40
C GLU A 381 -8.30 -1.09 -28.51
N ALA A 382 -8.53 -1.77 -29.62
CA ALA A 382 -7.78 -2.98 -29.94
C ALA A 382 -7.54 -3.08 -31.44
N ASP A 383 -6.45 -3.72 -31.84
CA ASP A 383 -6.23 -4.08 -33.24
C ASP A 383 -7.33 -5.02 -33.75
N SER A 384 -7.60 -5.00 -35.05
CA SER A 384 -8.64 -5.86 -35.67
C SER A 384 -8.45 -7.37 -35.45
N GLY A 385 -7.22 -7.82 -35.16
CA GLY A 385 -6.89 -9.20 -34.83
C GLY A 385 -7.06 -9.56 -33.35
N VAL A 386 -7.21 -8.57 -32.47
CA VAL A 386 -7.35 -8.75 -31.03
C VAL A 386 -8.84 -8.80 -30.70
N LYS A 387 -9.34 -9.98 -30.31
CA LYS A 387 -10.74 -10.18 -29.90
C LYS A 387 -10.86 -10.10 -28.39
N ILE A 388 -11.69 -9.18 -27.91
CA ILE A 388 -12.08 -9.10 -26.49
C ILE A 388 -13.25 -10.08 -26.27
N PRO A 389 -13.11 -11.16 -25.49
CA PRO A 389 -14.17 -12.16 -25.34
C PRO A 389 -15.44 -11.58 -24.71
N LYS A 390 -15.25 -10.79 -23.65
CA LYS A 390 -16.32 -10.08 -22.93
C LYS A 390 -15.82 -8.73 -22.46
N LEU A 391 -16.66 -7.70 -22.61
CA LEU A 391 -16.44 -6.37 -22.08
C LEU A 391 -17.67 -5.96 -21.27
N THR A 392 -17.49 -5.59 -20.00
CA THR A 392 -18.55 -5.19 -19.10
C THR A 392 -18.41 -3.71 -18.75
N LEU A 393 -19.44 -2.92 -18.98
CA LEU A 393 -19.54 -1.53 -18.53
C LEU A 393 -20.23 -1.50 -17.16
N GLY A 394 -19.43 -1.32 -16.10
CA GLY A 394 -19.91 -1.20 -14.73
C GLY A 394 -20.58 0.14 -14.44
N GLU A 395 -21.13 0.28 -13.24
CA GLU A 395 -21.92 1.46 -12.82
C GLU A 395 -21.18 2.80 -12.94
N GLY A 396 -19.86 2.80 -12.75
CA GLY A 396 -19.04 4.03 -12.87
C GLY A 396 -18.70 4.43 -14.31
N ALA A 397 -18.94 3.55 -15.30
CA ALA A 397 -18.68 3.83 -16.71
C ALA A 397 -19.80 4.68 -17.32
N LYS A 398 -19.63 6.01 -17.34
CA LYS A 398 -20.66 6.95 -17.84
C LYS A 398 -20.44 7.34 -19.29
N GLN A 399 -19.19 7.52 -19.70
CA GLN A 399 -18.80 7.85 -21.06
C GLN A 399 -17.67 6.93 -21.49
N VAL A 400 -17.94 6.06 -22.47
CA VAL A 400 -16.98 5.07 -22.93
C VAL A 400 -16.91 5.08 -24.45
N GLU A 401 -15.70 5.05 -25.00
CA GLU A 401 -15.48 4.80 -26.42
C GLU A 401 -14.88 3.40 -26.60
N ILE A 402 -15.47 2.59 -27.49
CA ILE A 402 -14.98 1.24 -27.80
C ILE A 402 -14.65 1.16 -29.29
N ASN A 403 -13.38 0.96 -29.61
CA ASN A 403 -12.86 0.78 -30.96
C ASN A 403 -12.16 -0.59 -31.08
N ALA A 404 -12.89 -1.67 -30.79
CA ALA A 404 -12.35 -3.02 -30.73
C ALA A 404 -13.38 -4.09 -31.16
N PRO A 405 -12.94 -5.25 -31.68
CA PRO A 405 -13.77 -6.44 -31.79
C PRO A 405 -14.12 -7.02 -30.40
N VAL A 406 -15.41 -7.16 -30.10
CA VAL A 406 -15.91 -7.67 -28.82
C VAL A 406 -16.88 -8.82 -29.05
N GLY A 407 -16.71 -9.91 -28.31
CA GLY A 407 -17.68 -11.01 -28.27
C GLY A 407 -18.98 -10.55 -27.60
N THR A 408 -18.97 -10.44 -26.27
CA THR A 408 -20.12 -9.94 -25.51
C THR A 408 -19.82 -8.58 -24.89
N LEU A 409 -20.62 -7.57 -25.22
CA LEU A 409 -20.64 -6.28 -24.54
C LEU A 409 -21.82 -6.28 -23.56
N ASP A 410 -21.52 -6.26 -22.27
CA ASP A 410 -22.49 -6.21 -21.18
C ASP A 410 -22.57 -4.81 -20.60
N VAL A 411 -23.75 -4.20 -20.60
CA VAL A 411 -23.94 -2.82 -20.11
C VAL A 411 -24.78 -2.88 -18.85
N LEU A 412 -24.18 -2.55 -17.71
CA LEU A 412 -24.87 -2.52 -16.42
C LEU A 412 -25.44 -1.12 -16.13
N ASN A 413 -24.66 -0.08 -16.44
CA ASN A 413 -25.08 1.30 -16.26
C ASN A 413 -26.10 1.74 -17.32
N SER A 414 -27.37 1.90 -16.92
CA SER A 414 -28.46 2.38 -17.78
C SER A 414 -28.28 3.83 -18.26
N ASN A 415 -27.38 4.60 -17.65
CA ASN A 415 -27.05 5.98 -18.03
C ASN A 415 -25.76 6.08 -18.86
N ALA A 416 -25.12 4.96 -19.19
CA ALA A 416 -23.89 4.98 -19.99
C ALA A 416 -24.13 5.62 -21.37
N LYS A 417 -23.14 6.38 -21.83
CA LYS A 417 -23.03 6.90 -23.19
C LYS A 417 -21.85 6.23 -23.85
N LEU A 418 -22.15 5.45 -24.88
CA LEU A 418 -21.21 4.61 -25.59
C LEU A 418 -21.05 5.13 -27.02
N LYS A 419 -19.79 5.34 -27.41
CA LYS A 419 -19.42 5.59 -28.80
C LYS A 419 -18.66 4.39 -29.35
N LEU A 420 -19.13 3.83 -30.46
CA LEU A 420 -18.44 2.71 -31.11
C LEU A 420 -17.60 3.21 -32.29
N GLY A 421 -16.32 2.88 -32.27
CA GLY A 421 -15.32 3.27 -33.26
C GLY A 421 -15.41 2.49 -34.58
N GLN A 422 -14.48 2.77 -35.49
CA GLN A 422 -14.49 2.14 -36.82
C GLN A 422 -14.12 0.66 -36.79
N ASN A 423 -13.29 0.24 -35.84
CA ASN A 423 -12.88 -1.15 -35.66
C ASN A 423 -13.87 -1.95 -34.77
N ALA A 424 -14.96 -1.33 -34.30
CA ALA A 424 -15.96 -2.04 -33.53
C ALA A 424 -16.58 -3.20 -34.34
N GLN A 425 -16.64 -4.39 -33.76
CA GLN A 425 -17.38 -5.55 -34.26
C GLN A 425 -17.90 -6.29 -33.02
N ILE A 426 -19.20 -6.19 -32.76
CA ILE A 426 -19.80 -6.69 -31.51
C ILE A 426 -20.71 -7.89 -31.82
N ASP A 427 -20.38 -9.07 -31.31
CA ASP A 427 -21.22 -10.25 -31.54
C ASP A 427 -22.55 -10.11 -30.78
N LYS A 428 -22.49 -9.71 -29.51
CA LYS A 428 -23.67 -9.62 -28.64
C LYS A 428 -23.60 -8.40 -27.73
N VAL A 429 -24.64 -7.57 -27.73
CA VAL A 429 -24.85 -6.52 -26.73
C VAL A 429 -25.94 -6.95 -25.77
N MET A 430 -25.65 -6.87 -24.47
CA MET A 430 -26.61 -7.02 -23.38
C MET A 430 -26.86 -5.64 -22.77
N LEU A 431 -28.11 -5.20 -22.81
CA LEU A 431 -28.56 -3.92 -22.26
C LEU A 431 -29.50 -4.18 -21.08
N PRO A 432 -29.58 -3.23 -20.12
CA PRO A 432 -30.56 -3.30 -19.05
C PRO A 432 -32.00 -3.36 -19.58
N ASP A 433 -32.92 -3.88 -18.78
CA ASP A 433 -34.33 -3.94 -19.14
C ASP A 433 -34.86 -2.52 -19.41
N SER A 434 -35.78 -2.40 -20.37
CA SER A 434 -36.40 -1.14 -20.80
C SER A 434 -35.47 -0.09 -21.46
N ILE A 435 -34.17 -0.37 -21.59
CA ILE A 435 -33.22 0.51 -22.28
C ILE A 435 -33.07 0.09 -23.75
N SER A 436 -33.22 1.05 -24.68
CA SER A 436 -32.96 0.80 -26.09
C SER A 436 -31.51 1.08 -26.46
N ALA A 437 -31.03 0.46 -27.54
CA ALA A 437 -29.66 0.66 -28.00
C ALA A 437 -29.34 2.11 -28.38
N ASN A 438 -30.33 2.91 -28.79
CA ASN A 438 -30.16 4.34 -29.08
C ASN A 438 -29.99 5.20 -27.81
N ASP A 439 -30.42 4.71 -26.65
CA ASP A 439 -30.29 5.44 -25.39
C ASP A 439 -28.86 5.35 -24.85
N ILE A 440 -28.17 4.24 -25.15
CA ILE A 440 -26.81 3.96 -24.72
C ILE A 440 -25.80 4.29 -25.81
N ILE A 441 -26.00 3.81 -27.04
CA ILE A 441 -25.03 3.92 -28.13
C ILE A 441 -25.32 5.19 -28.94
N GLU A 442 -24.52 6.23 -28.74
CA GLU A 442 -24.75 7.56 -29.29
C GLU A 442 -24.76 7.58 -30.82
N ASN A 443 -23.93 6.74 -31.45
CA ASN A 443 -23.82 6.63 -32.90
C ASN A 443 -24.53 5.39 -33.48
N PHE A 444 -25.48 4.79 -32.76
CA PHE A 444 -26.10 3.50 -33.08
C PHE A 444 -26.53 3.36 -34.55
N ASP A 445 -27.27 4.34 -35.08
CA ASP A 445 -27.78 4.27 -36.46
C ASP A 445 -26.69 4.15 -37.52
N GLN A 446 -25.50 4.68 -37.25
CA GLN A 446 -24.35 4.64 -38.15
C GLN A 446 -23.58 3.32 -38.06
N ILE A 447 -23.67 2.63 -36.92
CA ILE A 447 -22.83 1.45 -36.59
C ILE A 447 -23.62 0.15 -36.40
N LYS A 448 -24.96 0.18 -36.47
CA LYS A 448 -25.81 -0.99 -36.16
C LYS A 448 -25.51 -2.23 -37.01
N ASN A 449 -24.89 -2.05 -38.18
CA ASN A 449 -24.42 -3.15 -39.02
C ASN A 449 -23.18 -3.87 -38.46
N LYS A 450 -22.53 -3.33 -37.44
CA LYS A 450 -21.37 -3.91 -36.73
C LYS A 450 -21.79 -4.66 -35.46
N ILE A 451 -23.09 -4.71 -35.15
CA ILE A 451 -23.63 -5.43 -34.00
C ILE A 451 -24.47 -6.61 -34.54
N SER A 452 -24.19 -7.83 -34.10
CA SER A 452 -24.95 -9.00 -34.58
C SER A 452 -26.27 -9.16 -33.82
N ASN A 453 -26.23 -9.12 -32.48
CA ASN A 453 -27.40 -9.31 -31.63
C ASN A 453 -27.47 -8.29 -30.49
N ILE A 454 -28.69 -7.89 -30.11
CA ILE A 454 -28.99 -7.08 -28.92
C ILE A 454 -30.04 -7.84 -28.09
N ASN A 455 -29.74 -8.13 -26.82
CA ASN A 455 -30.63 -8.88 -25.91
C ASN A 455 -31.17 -10.18 -26.52
N GLY A 456 -30.34 -10.86 -27.32
CA GLY A 456 -30.67 -12.10 -28.01
C GLY A 456 -31.36 -11.94 -29.37
N ALA A 457 -31.86 -10.75 -29.72
CA ALA A 457 -32.48 -10.47 -31.01
C ALA A 457 -31.45 -10.04 -32.07
N PRO A 458 -31.49 -10.55 -33.31
CA PRO A 458 -30.60 -10.09 -34.39
C PRO A 458 -30.88 -8.63 -34.78
N VAL A 459 -29.83 -7.83 -35.01
CA VAL A 459 -29.96 -6.42 -35.42
C VAL A 459 -30.35 -6.28 -36.90
N GLN A 460 -30.02 -7.28 -37.73
CA GLN A 460 -30.49 -7.36 -39.12
C GLN A 460 -31.58 -8.43 -39.30
N GLN A 461 -32.80 -7.99 -39.65
CA GLN A 461 -33.75 -8.79 -40.43
C GLN A 461 -34.28 -7.96 -41.63
N PRO A 462 -34.54 -8.59 -42.80
CA PRO A 462 -35.23 -7.95 -43.92
C PRO A 462 -36.69 -7.64 -43.53
N ALA A 463 -37.24 -6.56 -44.08
CA ALA A 463 -38.58 -6.06 -43.78
C ALA A 463 -39.68 -7.15 -43.81
N TYR A 464 -40.40 -7.30 -42.69
CA TYR A 464 -41.69 -7.99 -42.65
C TYR A 464 -42.68 -7.21 -41.79
N ASN A 465 -43.88 -6.97 -42.33
CA ASN A 465 -44.97 -6.23 -41.69
C ASN A 465 -46.22 -7.13 -41.69
N PRO A 466 -46.64 -7.73 -40.55
CA PRO A 466 -47.94 -8.38 -40.44
C PRO A 466 -48.93 -7.58 -39.56
N PRO A 467 -50.25 -7.76 -39.74
CA PRO A 467 -51.29 -7.06 -38.98
C PRO A 467 -51.42 -7.62 -37.55
N PRO A 468 -52.03 -6.87 -36.61
CA PRO A 468 -52.06 -7.24 -35.21
C PRO A 468 -53.05 -8.38 -34.92
N ALA A 469 -52.61 -9.35 -34.14
CA ALA A 469 -53.42 -10.33 -33.43
C ALA A 469 -52.95 -10.39 -31.96
N PRO A 470 -53.82 -10.80 -31.01
CA PRO A 470 -53.87 -10.25 -29.66
C PRO A 470 -52.69 -10.69 -28.80
N THR A 471 -52.18 -9.75 -27.99
CA THR A 471 -51.14 -9.96 -26.98
C THR A 471 -51.67 -10.82 -25.82
N PRO A 472 -51.01 -11.93 -25.47
CA PRO A 472 -50.98 -12.40 -24.10
C PRO A 472 -50.20 -11.38 -23.27
N GLN A 473 -50.77 -10.94 -22.15
CA GLN A 473 -50.15 -10.03 -21.20
C GLN A 473 -48.81 -10.63 -20.72
N ALA A 474 -47.72 -9.87 -20.86
CA ALA A 474 -46.41 -10.28 -20.38
C ALA A 474 -46.48 -10.56 -18.87
N ALA A 475 -45.86 -11.66 -18.43
CA ALA A 475 -45.74 -11.96 -17.01
C ALA A 475 -44.95 -10.84 -16.32
N VAL A 476 -45.44 -10.41 -15.16
CA VAL A 476 -44.83 -9.32 -14.36
C VAL A 476 -43.43 -9.75 -13.89
N ASN A 477 -42.39 -9.02 -14.28
CA ASN A 477 -41.00 -9.24 -13.91
C ASN A 477 -40.76 -8.74 -12.47
N ARG A 478 -40.26 -9.63 -11.61
CA ARG A 478 -40.00 -9.36 -10.17
C ARG A 478 -38.53 -9.49 -9.79
N THR A 479 -37.65 -9.61 -10.79
CA THR A 479 -36.21 -9.84 -10.58
C THR A 479 -35.56 -8.64 -9.92
N GLU A 480 -35.86 -7.43 -10.38
CA GLU A 480 -35.37 -6.18 -9.77
C GLU A 480 -35.86 -6.00 -8.34
N LEU A 481 -37.12 -6.34 -8.05
CA LEU A 481 -37.65 -6.33 -6.68
C LEU A 481 -36.92 -7.32 -5.76
N ASN A 482 -36.58 -8.52 -6.27
CA ASN A 482 -35.78 -9.49 -5.52
C ASN A 482 -34.36 -8.99 -5.26
N PHE A 483 -33.74 -8.31 -6.23
CA PHE A 483 -32.41 -7.73 -6.08
C PHE A 483 -32.41 -6.54 -5.13
N ALA A 484 -33.36 -5.62 -5.27
CA ALA A 484 -33.54 -4.49 -4.35
C ALA A 484 -33.78 -4.96 -2.91
N LEU A 485 -34.57 -6.02 -2.71
CA LEU A 485 -34.75 -6.66 -1.39
C LEU A 485 -33.44 -7.24 -0.84
N LEU A 486 -32.62 -7.87 -1.68
CA LEU A 486 -31.31 -8.37 -1.26
C LEU A 486 -30.40 -7.22 -0.84
N THR A 487 -30.29 -6.17 -1.67
CA THR A 487 -29.46 -4.99 -1.41
C THR A 487 -29.89 -4.24 -0.14
N ALA A 488 -31.19 -4.02 0.04
CA ALA A 488 -31.73 -3.38 1.25
C ALA A 488 -31.47 -4.22 2.51
N ASN A 489 -31.64 -5.55 2.43
CA ASN A 489 -31.34 -6.45 3.54
C ASN A 489 -29.84 -6.52 3.86
N ILE A 490 -28.96 -6.44 2.84
CA ILE A 490 -27.51 -6.33 3.03
C ILE A 490 -27.18 -5.00 3.71
N ALA A 491 -27.67 -3.86 3.22
CA ALA A 491 -27.45 -2.55 3.82
C ALA A 491 -27.89 -2.51 5.30
N ARG A 492 -29.02 -3.16 5.60
CA ARG A 492 -29.56 -3.32 6.96
C ARG A 492 -28.73 -4.26 7.85
N ASN A 493 -28.20 -5.37 7.31
CA ASN A 493 -27.50 -6.40 8.11
C ASN A 493 -26.00 -6.13 8.29
N VAL A 494 -25.34 -5.54 7.28
CA VAL A 494 -23.94 -5.09 7.37
C VAL A 494 -23.80 -4.03 8.48
N THR A 495 -24.80 -3.17 8.65
CA THR A 495 -24.82 -2.14 9.69
C THR A 495 -25.19 -2.68 11.08
N ALA A 496 -25.92 -3.80 11.18
CA ALA A 496 -26.27 -4.43 12.46
C ALA A 496 -25.14 -5.33 13.04
N SER A 497 -24.40 -6.05 12.19
CA SER A 497 -23.36 -7.01 12.64
C SER A 497 -22.01 -6.36 12.94
N GLN A 498 -21.83 -5.11 12.53
CA GLN A 498 -20.56 -4.42 12.60
C GLN A 498 -20.48 -3.42 13.72
N TYR A 499 -21.54 -3.22 14.51
CA TYR A 499 -21.51 -2.39 15.70
C TYR A 499 -22.35 -3.00 16.82
N VAL A 500 -21.78 -3.89 17.64
CA VAL A 500 -22.38 -4.18 18.94
C VAL A 500 -21.81 -3.18 19.96
N VAL A 501 -22.75 -2.51 20.64
CA VAL A 501 -22.61 -1.46 21.66
C VAL A 501 -22.32 -0.03 21.16
N VAL A 502 -23.07 0.41 20.16
CA VAL A 502 -23.78 1.69 20.32
C VAL A 502 -25.23 1.38 20.04
N THR A 503 -26.12 1.61 21.00
CA THR A 503 -27.55 1.74 20.68
C THR A 503 -27.69 3.00 19.83
N LEU A 504 -27.46 2.86 18.51
CA LEU A 504 -27.90 3.84 17.55
C LEU A 504 -29.42 3.93 17.74
N PRO A 505 -30.00 5.12 17.93
CA PRO A 505 -31.44 5.22 18.03
C PRO A 505 -32.02 4.65 16.74
N GLN A 506 -32.99 3.73 16.85
CA GLN A 506 -33.85 3.36 15.73
C GLN A 506 -34.57 4.63 15.25
N GLY A 507 -33.91 5.37 14.36
CA GLY A 507 -34.36 6.65 13.84
C GLY A 507 -35.33 6.47 12.68
N ALA A 508 -35.83 7.60 12.16
CA ALA A 508 -36.75 7.61 11.02
C ALA A 508 -36.21 6.81 9.82
N ALA A 509 -34.93 6.94 9.48
CA ALA A 509 -34.32 6.25 8.34
C ALA A 509 -34.28 4.70 8.49
N PHE A 510 -34.04 4.18 9.70
CA PHE A 510 -34.13 2.73 9.97
C PHE A 510 -35.58 2.24 9.84
N ASN A 511 -36.53 2.98 10.41
CA ASN A 511 -37.94 2.63 10.35
C ASN A 511 -38.50 2.72 8.93
N GLU A 512 -38.05 3.70 8.15
CA GLU A 512 -38.43 3.88 6.74
C GLU A 512 -37.86 2.76 5.87
N LEU A 513 -36.60 2.35 6.08
CA LEU A 513 -36.02 1.19 5.40
C LEU A 513 -36.74 -0.11 5.78
N ASP A 514 -37.02 -0.33 7.07
CA ASP A 514 -37.75 -1.52 7.54
C ASP A 514 -39.17 -1.58 6.98
N GLN A 515 -39.87 -0.44 6.91
CA GLN A 515 -41.19 -0.35 6.30
C GLN A 515 -41.13 -0.59 4.79
N ALA A 516 -40.13 -0.07 4.10
CA ALA A 516 -39.96 -0.27 2.67
C ALA A 516 -39.60 -1.74 2.35
N ILE A 517 -38.74 -2.39 3.15
CA ILE A 517 -38.44 -3.83 3.03
C ILE A 517 -39.72 -4.64 3.21
N ALA A 518 -40.49 -4.39 4.27
CA ALA A 518 -41.75 -5.10 4.51
C ALA A 518 -42.78 -4.89 3.39
N ALA A 519 -42.89 -3.67 2.85
CA ALA A 519 -43.77 -3.37 1.73
C ALA A 519 -43.31 -4.06 0.43
N ALA A 520 -42.01 -4.11 0.17
CA ALA A 520 -41.42 -4.79 -0.97
C ALA A 520 -41.56 -6.32 -0.89
N GLU A 521 -41.45 -6.91 0.31
CA GLU A 521 -41.74 -8.33 0.55
C GLU A 521 -43.21 -8.67 0.27
N VAL A 522 -44.14 -7.81 0.70
CA VAL A 522 -45.57 -7.96 0.36
C VAL A 522 -45.80 -7.80 -1.14
N ALA A 523 -45.14 -6.83 -1.79
CA ALA A 523 -45.24 -6.61 -3.22
C ALA A 523 -44.70 -7.81 -4.01
N LYS A 524 -43.63 -8.46 -3.55
CA LYS A 524 -42.97 -9.61 -4.17
C LYS A 524 -43.92 -10.80 -4.35
N ASP A 525 -44.79 -11.06 -3.38
CA ASP A 525 -45.71 -12.21 -3.41
C ASP A 525 -47.12 -11.84 -3.92
N ASN A 526 -47.38 -10.56 -4.22
CA ASN A 526 -48.70 -10.10 -4.65
C ASN A 526 -48.92 -10.29 -6.17
N GLU A 527 -49.51 -11.43 -6.55
CA GLU A 527 -49.85 -11.79 -7.94
C GLU A 527 -50.81 -10.81 -8.66
N SER A 528 -51.48 -9.91 -7.92
CA SER A 528 -52.42 -8.93 -8.49
C SER A 528 -51.77 -7.60 -8.92
N LEU A 529 -50.50 -7.37 -8.57
CA LEU A 529 -49.76 -6.19 -9.03
C LEU A 529 -49.42 -6.31 -10.51
N ASP A 530 -49.63 -5.23 -11.26
CA ASP A 530 -49.06 -5.05 -12.60
C ASP A 530 -47.59 -4.59 -12.50
N GLN A 531 -46.91 -4.47 -13.65
CA GLN A 531 -45.49 -4.10 -13.66
C GLN A 531 -45.24 -2.74 -13.02
N ALA A 532 -46.10 -1.74 -13.28
CA ALA A 532 -45.99 -0.42 -12.66
C ALA A 532 -46.09 -0.48 -11.12
N GLY A 533 -46.90 -1.38 -10.58
CA GLY A 533 -46.99 -1.62 -9.15
C GLY A 533 -45.73 -2.29 -8.55
N VAL A 534 -45.05 -3.15 -9.32
CA VAL A 534 -43.77 -3.75 -8.92
C VAL A 534 -42.63 -2.74 -9.00
N ASP A 535 -42.56 -1.95 -10.07
CA ASP A 535 -41.54 -0.90 -10.25
C ASP A 535 -41.65 0.17 -9.15
N ALA A 536 -42.88 0.58 -8.79
CA ALA A 536 -43.11 1.50 -7.68
C ALA A 536 -42.63 0.94 -6.32
N ALA A 537 -42.68 -0.38 -6.12
CA ALA A 537 -42.14 -1.02 -4.92
C ALA A 537 -40.61 -1.05 -4.92
N VAL A 538 -39.98 -1.23 -6.08
CA VAL A 538 -38.53 -1.12 -6.27
C VAL A 538 -38.06 0.31 -5.96
N ASP A 539 -38.69 1.32 -6.56
CA ASP A 539 -38.36 2.73 -6.37
C ASP A 539 -38.46 3.17 -4.89
N ALA A 540 -39.54 2.74 -4.23
CA ALA A 540 -39.75 3.03 -2.81
C ALA A 540 -38.67 2.38 -1.93
N LEU A 541 -38.29 1.14 -2.22
CA LEU A 541 -37.25 0.42 -1.49
C LEU A 541 -35.85 1.00 -1.73
N GLN A 542 -35.55 1.37 -2.97
CA GLN A 542 -34.28 1.99 -3.32
C GLN A 542 -34.13 3.35 -2.67
N SER A 543 -35.17 4.19 -2.73
CA SER A 543 -35.20 5.51 -2.09
C SER A 543 -34.99 5.43 -0.56
N ALA A 544 -35.62 4.46 0.10
CA ALA A 544 -35.41 4.22 1.52
C ALA A 544 -33.98 3.72 1.83
N THR A 545 -33.41 2.88 0.97
CA THR A 545 -32.04 2.37 1.09
C THR A 545 -31.01 3.49 0.92
N ASP A 546 -31.20 4.39 -0.05
CA ASP A 546 -30.32 5.53 -0.29
C ASP A 546 -30.37 6.53 0.87
N THR A 547 -31.58 6.82 1.36
CA THR A 547 -31.79 7.68 2.55
C THR A 547 -31.07 7.11 3.77
N PHE A 548 -31.16 5.80 3.97
CA PHE A 548 -30.47 5.09 5.04
C PHE A 548 -28.94 5.18 4.93
N ASN A 549 -28.39 4.93 3.73
CA ASN A 549 -26.95 4.97 3.48
C ASN A 549 -26.38 6.38 3.68
N VAL A 550 -27.06 7.42 3.19
CA VAL A 550 -26.67 8.82 3.40
C VAL A 550 -26.65 9.17 4.89
N PHE A 551 -27.68 8.76 5.64
CA PHE A 551 -27.72 8.98 7.09
C PHE A 551 -26.51 8.33 7.79
N PHE A 552 -26.23 7.07 7.49
CA PHE A 552 -25.11 6.33 8.11
C PHE A 552 -23.75 6.95 7.79
N MET A 553 -23.54 7.37 6.54
CA MET A 553 -22.29 8.03 6.14
C MET A 553 -22.08 9.39 6.81
N LYS A 554 -23.15 10.16 7.04
CA LYS A 554 -23.06 11.43 7.78
C LYS A 554 -22.62 11.23 9.23
N GLU A 555 -23.06 10.15 9.87
CA GLU A 555 -22.61 9.77 11.22
C GLU A 555 -21.12 9.38 11.22
N GLY A 556 -20.70 8.54 10.27
CA GLY A 556 -19.28 8.15 10.11
C GLY A 556 -18.35 9.34 9.82
N LEU A 557 -18.75 10.22 8.91
CA LEU A 557 -18.05 11.46 8.61
C LEU A 557 -17.99 12.39 9.83
N GLY A 558 -19.05 12.42 10.64
CA GLY A 558 -19.07 13.12 11.93
C GLY A 558 -17.97 12.66 12.88
N ALA A 559 -17.81 11.35 13.06
CA ALA A 559 -16.77 10.79 13.94
C ALA A 559 -15.34 11.09 13.42
N ALA A 560 -15.14 11.09 12.10
CA ALA A 560 -13.87 11.45 11.48
C ALA A 560 -13.53 12.94 11.69
N ILE A 561 -14.52 13.83 11.55
CA ILE A 561 -14.39 15.26 11.85
C ILE A 561 -14.00 15.47 13.32
N ASP A 562 -14.67 14.81 14.26
CA ASP A 562 -14.35 14.94 15.69
C ASP A 562 -12.91 14.49 16.01
N SER A 563 -12.45 13.41 15.37
CA SER A 563 -11.09 12.89 15.50
C SER A 563 -10.04 13.86 14.93
N ALA A 564 -10.31 14.46 13.77
CA ALA A 564 -9.43 15.44 13.15
C ALA A 564 -9.37 16.77 13.95
N ILE A 565 -10.48 17.21 14.55
CA ILE A 565 -10.51 18.35 15.47
C ILE A 565 -9.66 18.06 16.72
N ALA A 566 -9.74 16.84 17.27
CA ALA A 566 -8.92 16.44 18.41
C ALA A 566 -7.42 16.50 18.07
N LEU A 567 -7.03 15.98 16.91
CA LEU A 567 -5.65 16.05 16.41
C LEU A 567 -5.17 17.50 16.26
N ALA A 568 -5.96 18.36 15.60
CA ALA A 568 -5.61 19.77 15.41
C ALA A 568 -5.44 20.47 16.76
N ARG A 569 -6.28 20.18 17.76
CA ARG A 569 -6.14 20.75 19.10
C ARG A 569 -4.83 20.34 19.76
N THR A 570 -4.48 19.05 19.73
CA THR A 570 -3.22 18.56 20.31
C THR A 570 -1.99 19.16 19.60
N ALA A 571 -2.05 19.34 18.28
CA ALA A 571 -0.94 19.89 17.51
C ALA A 571 -0.79 21.43 17.63
N SER A 572 -1.85 22.15 18.01
CA SER A 572 -1.84 23.62 18.11
C SER A 572 -0.83 24.18 19.13
N GLU A 573 -0.42 23.38 20.11
CA GLU A 573 0.59 23.74 21.12
C GLU A 573 2.03 23.65 20.60
N ASN A 574 2.26 22.95 19.47
CA ASN A 574 3.57 22.70 18.86
C ASN A 574 3.58 23.17 17.40
N THR A 575 3.35 24.45 17.15
CA THR A 575 3.36 25.03 15.79
C THR A 575 4.64 25.83 15.52
N GLY A 576 5.12 25.79 14.28
CA GLY A 576 6.31 26.54 13.83
C GLY A 576 7.31 25.66 13.07
N GLU A 577 8.47 26.25 12.79
CA GLU A 577 9.53 25.64 11.97
C GLU A 577 10.60 24.89 12.80
N ALA A 578 10.40 24.77 14.12
CA ALA A 578 11.32 24.05 14.99
C ALA A 578 11.08 22.53 14.90
N PRO A 579 12.12 21.69 15.03
CA PRO A 579 11.96 20.23 15.06
C PRO A 579 10.90 19.76 16.07
N GLY A 580 10.01 18.86 15.65
CA GLY A 580 8.87 18.38 16.44
C GLY A 580 7.62 19.26 16.36
N ASN A 581 7.70 20.45 15.75
CA ASN A 581 6.54 21.30 15.49
C ASN A 581 5.90 21.02 14.13
N TYR A 582 4.64 21.41 14.00
CA TYR A 582 3.89 21.38 12.75
C TYR A 582 3.97 22.75 12.04
N PRO A 583 4.30 22.79 10.74
CA PRO A 583 4.27 24.01 9.95
C PRO A 583 2.88 24.65 9.94
N LEU A 584 2.85 25.99 9.99
CA LEU A 584 1.59 26.74 10.00
C LEU A 584 0.75 26.49 8.71
N SER A 585 1.43 26.25 7.60
CA SER A 585 0.82 25.90 6.31
C SER A 585 0.06 24.57 6.35
N ALA A 586 0.60 23.56 7.04
CA ALA A 586 -0.04 22.26 7.20
C ALA A 586 -1.31 22.36 8.05
N PHE A 587 -1.28 23.19 9.09
CA PHE A 587 -2.47 23.46 9.91
C PHE A 587 -3.60 24.09 9.09
N GLY A 588 -3.29 25.10 8.27
CA GLY A 588 -4.28 25.72 7.38
C GLY A 588 -4.88 24.75 6.35
N ALA A 589 -4.09 23.79 5.86
CA ALA A 589 -4.57 22.74 4.97
C ALA A 589 -5.55 21.77 5.68
N LEU A 590 -5.25 21.37 6.92
CA LEU A 590 -6.14 20.54 7.74
C LEU A 590 -7.45 21.27 8.09
N GLU A 591 -7.38 22.56 8.45
CA GLU A 591 -8.57 23.37 8.71
C GLU A 591 -9.48 23.50 7.48
N THR A 592 -8.88 23.65 6.29
CA THR A 592 -9.63 23.71 5.02
C THR A 592 -10.38 22.39 4.75
N ALA A 593 -9.72 21.25 4.97
CA ALA A 593 -10.35 19.94 4.82
C ALA A 593 -11.46 19.69 5.86
N LEU A 594 -11.25 20.12 7.10
CA LEU A 594 -12.27 20.08 8.17
C LEU A 594 -13.50 20.93 7.81
N ALA A 595 -13.31 22.10 7.22
CA ALA A 595 -14.40 22.95 6.76
C ALA A 595 -15.19 22.31 5.62
N ALA A 596 -14.50 21.71 4.64
CA ALA A 596 -15.12 21.01 3.52
C ALA A 596 -15.91 19.77 3.98
N ALA A 597 -15.34 18.96 4.88
CA ALA A 597 -16.00 17.79 5.45
C ALA A 597 -17.25 18.17 6.27
N ASN A 598 -17.17 19.23 7.07
CA ASN A 598 -18.34 19.77 7.78
C ASN A 598 -19.40 20.31 6.81
N GLY A 599 -18.99 20.91 5.69
CA GLY A 599 -19.89 21.33 4.61
C GLY A 599 -20.67 20.14 4.05
N ALA A 600 -19.98 19.08 3.65
CA ALA A 600 -20.59 17.87 3.09
C ALA A 600 -21.52 17.15 4.09
N LYS A 601 -21.12 17.03 5.37
CA LYS A 601 -21.95 16.42 6.42
C LYS A 601 -23.29 17.15 6.58
N ASN A 602 -23.26 18.49 6.54
CA ASN A 602 -24.42 19.33 6.78
C ASN A 602 -25.24 19.63 5.51
N ASP A 603 -24.77 19.24 4.33
CA ASP A 603 -25.48 19.46 3.08
C ASP A 603 -26.72 18.55 3.01
N PRO A 604 -27.94 19.10 2.95
CA PRO A 604 -29.17 18.32 2.82
C PRO A 604 -29.27 17.55 1.48
N ALA A 605 -28.52 17.95 0.45
CA ALA A 605 -28.46 17.30 -0.85
C ALA A 605 -27.29 16.31 -0.99
N ALA A 606 -26.53 16.07 0.08
CA ALA A 606 -25.39 15.16 0.04
C ALA A 606 -25.81 13.73 -0.36
N THR A 607 -25.07 13.17 -1.30
CA THR A 607 -25.16 11.77 -1.74
C THR A 607 -24.07 10.93 -1.07
N VAL A 608 -24.21 9.61 -1.12
CA VAL A 608 -23.18 8.64 -0.69
C VAL A 608 -21.81 8.99 -1.28
N ALA A 609 -21.74 9.24 -2.59
CA ALA A 609 -20.48 9.57 -3.27
C ALA A 609 -19.85 10.88 -2.77
N THR A 610 -20.66 11.91 -2.52
CA THR A 610 -20.14 13.20 -2.01
C THR A 610 -19.65 13.10 -0.56
N LEU A 611 -20.29 12.25 0.26
CA LEU A 611 -19.87 12.02 1.64
C LEU A 611 -18.61 11.15 1.71
N ASP A 612 -18.48 10.15 0.82
CA ASP A 612 -17.27 9.32 0.70
C ASP A 612 -16.07 10.17 0.28
N ALA A 613 -16.22 10.99 -0.76
CA ALA A 613 -15.17 11.88 -1.24
C ALA A 613 -14.72 12.88 -0.16
N ALA A 614 -15.66 13.40 0.63
CA ALA A 614 -15.36 14.30 1.75
C ALA A 614 -14.61 13.58 2.89
N LEU A 615 -15.00 12.34 3.21
CA LEU A 615 -14.31 11.50 4.19
C LEU A 615 -12.87 11.20 3.76
N ASP A 616 -12.69 10.80 2.49
CA ASP A 616 -11.38 10.50 1.92
C ASP A 616 -10.48 11.74 1.88
N ALA A 617 -11.01 12.90 1.48
CA ALA A 617 -10.27 14.15 1.49
C ALA A 617 -9.83 14.56 2.91
N LEU A 618 -10.71 14.43 3.91
CA LEU A 618 -10.36 14.69 5.30
C LEU A 618 -9.27 13.74 5.80
N ASN A 619 -9.37 12.44 5.50
CA ASN A 619 -8.38 11.45 5.89
C ASN A 619 -7.00 11.71 5.25
N ARG A 620 -6.96 12.10 3.96
CA ARG A 620 -5.71 12.51 3.30
C ARG A 620 -5.10 13.74 3.94
N ALA A 621 -5.90 14.76 4.26
CA ALA A 621 -5.42 15.97 4.92
C ALA A 621 -4.89 15.67 6.33
N VAL A 622 -5.56 14.81 7.10
CA VAL A 622 -5.07 14.32 8.40
C VAL A 622 -3.73 13.60 8.27
N THR A 623 -3.57 12.77 7.24
CA THR A 623 -2.33 12.04 6.98
C THR A 623 -1.19 13.00 6.63
N THR A 624 -1.42 13.88 5.66
CA THR A 624 -0.47 14.93 5.26
C THR A 624 -0.07 15.81 6.45
N PHE A 625 -1.03 16.18 7.30
CA PHE A 625 -0.79 16.97 8.49
C PHE A 625 0.13 16.24 9.48
N ARG A 626 -0.11 14.96 9.75
CA ARG A 626 0.76 14.14 10.63
C ARG A 626 2.19 14.02 10.10
N GLU A 627 2.34 13.93 8.78
CA GLU A 627 3.64 13.81 8.12
C GLU A 627 4.39 15.14 8.02
N SER A 628 3.71 16.28 8.19
CA SER A 628 4.30 17.61 8.06
C SER A 628 5.24 18.03 9.20
N VAL A 629 5.34 17.23 10.27
CA VAL A 629 6.19 17.53 11.42
C VAL A 629 7.64 17.81 10.99
N VAL A 630 8.19 18.93 11.46
CA VAL A 630 9.56 19.32 11.13
C VAL A 630 10.52 18.33 11.77
N LYS A 631 11.39 17.73 10.98
CA LYS A 631 12.35 16.73 11.45
C LYS A 631 13.62 17.41 12.02
N PRO A 632 14.27 16.84 13.04
CA PRO A 632 15.59 17.29 13.48
C PRO A 632 16.61 17.24 12.34
N ALA A 633 17.58 18.16 12.35
CA ALA A 633 18.66 18.12 11.37
C ALA A 633 19.69 17.01 11.67
N GLU A 634 20.08 16.29 10.62
CA GLU A 634 21.13 15.27 10.60
C GLU A 634 22.52 15.88 10.72
N LYS A 635 23.22 15.54 11.80
CA LYS A 635 24.50 16.15 12.20
C LYS A 635 25.70 15.21 12.19
N THR A 636 25.48 13.93 11.87
CA THR A 636 26.51 12.89 11.93
C THR A 636 27.75 13.23 11.10
N GLU A 637 27.56 13.65 9.85
CA GLU A 637 28.67 14.08 8.97
C GLU A 637 29.39 15.33 9.50
N LEU A 638 28.65 16.30 10.02
CA LEU A 638 29.23 17.50 10.63
C LEU A 638 30.10 17.15 11.84
N ALA A 639 29.65 16.22 12.69
CA ALA A 639 30.40 15.73 13.84
C ALA A 639 31.68 14.97 13.44
N ILE A 640 31.63 14.16 12.38
CA ILE A 640 32.81 13.47 11.83
C ILE A 640 33.86 14.48 11.36
N VAL A 641 33.44 15.49 10.60
CA VAL A 641 34.36 16.52 10.08
C VAL A 641 34.90 17.41 11.20
N ILE A 642 34.14 17.69 12.26
CA ILE A 642 34.64 18.36 13.48
C ILE A 642 35.74 17.52 14.16
N ALA A 643 35.49 16.22 14.35
CA ALA A 643 36.48 15.31 14.95
C ALA A 643 37.74 15.19 14.10
N GLU A 644 37.62 15.26 12.78
CA GLU A 644 38.75 15.32 11.86
C GLU A 644 39.55 16.62 12.01
N ALA A 645 38.88 17.77 12.05
CA ALA A 645 39.54 19.06 12.31
C ALA A 645 40.31 19.06 13.64
N ASP A 646 39.75 18.44 14.68
CA ASP A 646 40.42 18.30 15.99
C ASP A 646 41.72 17.48 15.90
N ARG A 647 41.75 16.41 15.09
CA ARG A 647 42.97 15.63 14.85
C ARG A 647 44.04 16.45 14.15
N TRP A 648 43.65 17.25 13.14
CA TRP A 648 44.59 18.12 12.42
C TRP A 648 45.15 19.23 13.32
N LEU A 649 44.32 19.84 14.18
CA LEU A 649 44.75 20.86 15.14
C LEU A 649 45.71 20.32 16.22
N ALA A 650 45.73 18.99 16.44
CA ALA A 650 46.64 18.35 17.38
C ALA A 650 48.06 18.12 16.81
N VAL A 651 48.26 18.27 15.50
CA VAL A 651 49.57 18.07 14.85
C VAL A 651 50.43 19.34 14.95
N ALA A 652 51.65 19.20 15.48
CA ALA A 652 52.59 20.31 15.58
C ALA A 652 53.36 20.54 14.26
N GLY A 653 53.49 21.80 13.82
CA GLY A 653 54.35 22.16 12.67
C GLY A 653 53.77 23.16 11.65
N PHE A 654 52.50 23.57 11.78
CA PHE A 654 51.83 24.46 10.82
C PHE A 654 51.93 25.95 11.20
N GLY A 655 51.80 26.84 10.20
CA GLY A 655 51.82 28.30 10.41
C GLY A 655 50.61 28.82 11.20
N SER A 656 50.82 29.86 12.02
CA SER A 656 49.82 30.39 12.98
C SER A 656 48.51 30.89 12.34
N GLU A 657 48.56 31.29 11.06
CA GLU A 657 47.40 31.76 10.30
C GLU A 657 46.43 30.62 9.93
N TYR A 658 46.96 29.50 9.44
CA TYR A 658 46.15 28.32 9.05
C TYR A 658 45.50 27.65 10.25
N ILE A 659 46.20 27.59 11.39
CA ILE A 659 45.66 27.10 12.65
C ILE A 659 44.48 27.96 13.11
N SER A 660 44.61 29.29 12.99
CA SER A 660 43.54 30.22 13.40
C SER A 660 42.29 30.08 12.53
N ARG A 661 42.46 29.90 11.21
CA ARG A 661 41.36 29.67 10.27
C ARG A 661 40.60 28.36 10.55
N LEU A 662 41.33 27.25 10.66
CA LEU A 662 40.73 25.95 10.95
C LEU A 662 40.04 25.95 12.32
N THR A 663 40.63 26.60 13.33
CA THR A 663 40.02 26.74 14.67
C THR A 663 38.69 27.52 14.62
N ASN A 664 38.63 28.62 13.86
CA ASN A 664 37.40 29.41 13.73
C ASN A 664 36.30 28.63 13.01
N ALA A 665 36.62 27.96 11.90
CA ALA A 665 35.67 27.15 11.16
C ALA A 665 35.16 25.96 12.00
N ARG A 666 36.05 25.31 12.73
CA ARG A 666 35.71 24.21 13.66
C ARG A 666 34.77 24.70 14.76
N ASN A 667 35.01 25.87 15.35
CA ASN A 667 34.15 26.43 16.40
C ASN A 667 32.78 26.84 15.87
N ALA A 668 32.70 27.40 14.66
CA ALA A 668 31.43 27.72 14.01
C ALA A 668 30.62 26.43 13.72
N ALA A 669 31.27 25.41 13.18
CA ALA A 669 30.67 24.09 12.97
C ALA A 669 30.20 23.45 14.28
N ALA A 670 31.00 23.53 15.34
CA ALA A 670 30.60 23.05 16.67
C ALA A 670 29.40 23.82 17.24
N GLY A 671 29.27 25.12 16.95
CA GLY A 671 28.09 25.91 17.29
C GLY A 671 26.82 25.35 16.67
N VAL A 672 26.83 25.11 15.35
CA VAL A 672 25.69 24.52 14.62
C VAL A 672 25.41 23.08 15.06
N ASN A 673 26.46 22.30 15.31
CA ASN A 673 26.34 20.92 15.79
C ASN A 673 25.64 20.85 17.16
N ASN A 674 25.91 21.81 18.06
CA ASN A 674 25.35 21.85 19.40
C ASN A 674 23.99 22.58 19.50
N ASP A 675 23.56 23.29 18.45
CA ASP A 675 22.29 24.01 18.44
C ASP A 675 21.12 23.02 18.17
N PRO A 676 20.26 22.71 19.15
CA PRO A 676 19.19 21.73 18.98
C PRO A 676 18.17 22.10 17.90
N ASP A 677 18.08 23.39 17.55
CA ASP A 677 17.10 23.93 16.60
C ASP A 677 17.70 24.19 15.21
N ALA A 678 18.98 23.84 14.99
CA ALA A 678 19.64 23.99 13.70
C ALA A 678 18.88 23.27 12.59
N THR A 679 18.68 23.95 11.47
CA THR A 679 18.08 23.38 10.26
C THR A 679 19.08 22.52 9.49
N GLN A 680 18.59 21.60 8.66
CA GLN A 680 19.47 20.78 7.80
C GLN A 680 20.35 21.65 6.88
N SER A 681 19.82 22.80 6.44
CA SER A 681 20.55 23.76 5.62
C SER A 681 21.75 24.36 6.38
N GLU A 682 21.56 24.76 7.64
CA GLU A 682 22.64 25.28 8.48
C GLU A 682 23.72 24.23 8.74
N VAL A 683 23.31 22.98 8.98
CA VAL A 683 24.23 21.85 9.17
C VAL A 683 25.05 21.58 7.90
N ASN A 684 24.42 21.53 6.74
CA ASN A 684 25.09 21.32 5.45
C ASN A 684 26.08 22.45 5.13
N ASN A 685 25.71 23.70 5.41
CA ASN A 685 26.58 24.86 5.21
C ASN A 685 27.80 24.82 6.15
N ALA A 686 27.59 24.45 7.42
CA ALA A 686 28.67 24.30 8.39
C ALA A 686 29.64 23.18 8.00
N TRP A 687 29.12 22.05 7.51
CA TRP A 687 29.91 20.91 7.02
C TRP A 687 30.78 21.31 5.83
N GLY A 688 30.18 21.97 4.83
CA GLY A 688 30.90 22.40 3.62
C GLY A 688 32.00 23.40 3.92
N HIS A 689 31.72 24.38 4.78
CA HIS A 689 32.72 25.37 5.19
C HIS A 689 33.89 24.74 5.96
N LEU A 690 33.63 23.85 6.93
CA LEU A 690 34.69 23.20 7.70
C LEU A 690 35.53 22.25 6.83
N SER A 691 34.89 21.45 5.97
CA SER A 691 35.58 20.53 5.05
C SER A 691 36.54 21.29 4.12
N ASN A 692 36.14 22.45 3.61
CA ASN A 692 37.00 23.29 2.79
C ASN A 692 38.22 23.81 3.56
N GLU A 693 38.06 24.23 4.82
CA GLU A 693 39.19 24.70 5.64
C GLU A 693 40.15 23.56 6.01
N ILE A 694 39.67 22.33 6.20
CA ILE A 694 40.53 21.15 6.37
C ILE A 694 41.37 20.88 5.11
N ILE A 695 40.77 20.97 3.91
CA ILE A 695 41.49 20.80 2.64
C ILE A 695 42.58 21.85 2.50
N VAL A 696 42.27 23.13 2.80
CA VAL A 696 43.24 24.23 2.77
C VAL A 696 44.37 23.98 3.78
N TYR A 697 44.06 23.49 4.97
CA TYR A 697 45.04 23.15 6.00
C TYR A 697 45.98 22.02 5.54
N ARG A 698 45.44 20.95 4.96
CA ARG A 698 46.21 19.80 4.43
C ARG A 698 47.15 20.17 3.27
N ALA A 699 46.73 21.11 2.42
CA ALA A 699 47.54 21.56 1.28
C ALA A 699 48.76 22.42 1.70
N SER A 700 48.83 22.85 2.97
CA SER A 700 49.96 23.58 3.52
C SER A 700 51.03 22.62 4.07
N ASP A 701 51.98 22.22 3.21
CA ASP A 701 53.06 21.24 3.46
C ASP A 701 53.84 21.46 4.78
N PRO A 702 53.88 20.50 5.74
CA PRO A 702 54.86 20.50 6.84
C PRO A 702 56.21 19.90 6.39
N PRO A 703 57.37 20.32 6.94
CA PRO A 703 58.65 19.68 6.63
C PRO A 703 58.63 18.21 7.04
N LEU A 704 58.79 17.31 6.06
CA LEU A 704 58.85 15.84 6.16
C LEU A 704 59.53 15.32 7.44
N GLY A 705 58.78 14.54 8.21
CA GLY A 705 59.34 13.70 9.26
C GLY A 705 58.28 13.06 10.14
N GLN A 706 57.91 11.83 9.78
CA GLN A 706 57.07 10.88 10.54
C GLN A 706 55.55 11.04 10.40
N LEU A 707 54.96 10.14 9.62
CA LEU A 707 53.66 9.52 9.88
C LEU A 707 53.54 8.28 8.97
N GLU A 708 54.01 7.14 9.48
CA GLU A 708 53.29 5.88 9.25
C GLU A 708 52.29 5.77 10.41
N LEU A 709 51.00 5.87 10.10
CA LEU A 709 49.88 5.10 10.66
C LEU A 709 48.58 5.55 9.99
#